data_AF-J4VRL2-F1
#
_entry.id   AF-J4VRL2-F1
#
_cell.length_a   1.000
_cell.length_b   1.000
_cell.length_c   1.000
_cell.angle_alpha   90.00
_cell.angle_beta   90.00
_cell.angle_gamma   90.00
#
_symmetry.space_group_name_H-M   'P 1'
#
loop_
_entity.id
_entity.type
_entity.pdbx_description
1 polymer ?
#
loop_
_entity_poly.entity_id
_entity_poly.type
_entity_poly.pdbx_seq_one_letter_code
_entity_poly.pdbx_strand_id
1 'polypeptide(L)'
;MPSLVSCLVAGLAVADRAASLSYTLSKTYDASNFLDEFDFHTADTNPWASNDYFAFTTYLNKADAVSKGLVSVQDGKIYLGVDYNTRTYGAGYRNSLRVQSKNSFKQGLVITRFSHLPKPVCGGWPFFGTLGTGRHPENSEIGMYEGWHLSPVNKVALYGGPESTGQCVLDQSAHTAGLVSSNCDHEFQYGYDRWKYQSCLPEETQNGIWGSSKGGIQALEWTSDAIRLYNWPIGAAPSNIGSSNPDTSSWGTPSAQFKGPGCDTQAFSNQTLQFRFLFCSSVNAASSAWSNLPADGKNGPTCKEITGAAQCIVYVGPNPQEFKDFYFGVEDIRIFDQDTQSQLSLDGSSPSFTFDYATSQSSSDNWIGIWPEDDTQAPQSGSVAWEYVTQSSGSIRVTPRSSMKAGKYKAYLLSNDRTILSSLPSFDYSPTSDSVAFSVKTHYNTNCAGSANNNVDIKPGNGVCVNTNCGVGSLEIPSVGSCPNGQVRISYWQHADCAGDWYGYGYGSRDTCRGLWSNGWGFRSLWLSCAEPDSDCIKQETCTAAPEPSTEVCRATADAGTTDAFHLKTRYSTGCTGDVHNEVTVPHGNGQCIDTNCAVGSLDIDNVGNCPNGELRISYWEQSGCSGKWFGYGYGSRNTCRKLWSGGSSFKSLWVSCAKQSDDCVSRGTCSIDEVPSRPVC
;
A
#
# COMPACT_ATOMS: atom_id res chain seq x y z
N MET A 1 28.93 -69.18 9.69
CA MET A 1 27.49 -69.51 9.74
C MET A 1 26.86 -68.68 10.86
N PRO A 2 25.67 -68.11 10.64
CA PRO A 2 25.39 -66.70 10.91
C PRO A 2 24.32 -66.49 12.01
N SER A 3 24.11 -65.24 12.45
CA SER A 3 22.75 -64.70 12.70
C SER A 3 22.75 -63.19 13.00
N LEU A 4 22.25 -62.44 12.01
CA LEU A 4 21.28 -61.33 12.10
C LEU A 4 21.47 -60.25 13.16
N VAL A 5 21.76 -59.01 12.75
CA VAL A 5 20.81 -57.88 12.78
C VAL A 5 21.23 -56.86 11.70
N SER A 6 20.42 -56.71 10.65
CA SER A 6 20.47 -55.58 9.73
C SER A 6 19.73 -54.40 10.35
N CYS A 7 20.43 -53.30 10.64
CA CYS A 7 19.79 -51.99 10.82
C CYS A 7 19.76 -51.27 9.47
N LEU A 8 18.60 -51.33 8.79
CA LEU A 8 18.25 -50.39 7.73
C LEU A 8 17.83 -49.07 8.38
N VAL A 9 18.68 -48.06 8.30
CA VAL A 9 18.28 -46.67 8.49
C VAL A 9 17.64 -46.23 7.17
N ALA A 10 16.31 -46.33 7.09
CA ALA A 10 15.56 -45.64 6.04
C ALA A 10 15.53 -44.15 6.41
N GLY A 11 16.44 -43.38 5.84
CA GLY A 11 16.33 -41.92 5.83
C GLY A 11 15.07 -41.54 5.06
N LEU A 12 14.04 -41.06 5.76
CA LEU A 12 12.95 -40.33 5.12
C LEU A 12 13.55 -39.02 4.58
N ALA A 13 13.97 -39.04 3.32
CA ALA A 13 14.01 -37.83 2.53
C ALA A 13 12.56 -37.35 2.40
N VAL A 14 12.21 -36.28 3.10
CA VAL A 14 11.00 -35.52 2.81
C VAL A 14 11.25 -34.86 1.45
N ALA A 15 10.97 -35.60 0.38
CA ALA A 15 10.79 -35.00 -0.93
C ALA A 15 9.53 -34.15 -0.80
N ASP A 16 9.72 -32.82 -0.84
CA ASP A 16 8.65 -31.85 -0.97
C ASP A 16 7.88 -32.23 -2.23
N ARG A 17 6.76 -32.96 -2.09
CA ARG A 17 5.91 -33.31 -3.22
C ARG A 17 5.27 -32.00 -3.66
N ALA A 18 5.79 -31.40 -4.73
CA ALA A 18 5.11 -30.33 -5.43
C ALA A 18 3.67 -30.79 -5.67
N ALA A 19 2.69 -30.01 -5.18
CA ALA A 19 1.29 -30.27 -5.46
C ALA A 19 1.11 -30.34 -6.98
N SER A 20 0.41 -31.36 -7.48
CA SER A 20 0.12 -31.47 -8.91
C SER A 20 -0.79 -30.31 -9.30
N LEU A 21 -0.29 -29.44 -10.18
CA LEU A 21 -1.04 -28.34 -10.76
C LEU A 21 -1.31 -28.66 -12.22
N SER A 22 -2.58 -28.69 -12.58
CA SER A 22 -3.02 -28.74 -13.97
C SER A 22 -3.34 -27.32 -14.44
N TYR A 23 -3.26 -27.10 -15.73
CA TYR A 23 -3.49 -25.80 -16.34
C TYR A 23 -4.35 -25.95 -17.60
N THR A 24 -5.12 -24.93 -17.96
CA THR A 24 -5.88 -24.89 -19.22
C THR A 24 -5.44 -23.70 -20.07
N LEU A 25 -5.22 -23.93 -21.37
CA LEU A 25 -4.80 -22.91 -22.32
C LEU A 25 -5.83 -21.77 -22.40
N SER A 26 -5.37 -20.56 -22.10
CA SER A 26 -6.18 -19.34 -22.06
C SER A 26 -5.92 -18.46 -23.29
N LYS A 27 -4.64 -18.25 -23.63
CA LYS A 27 -4.24 -17.41 -24.77
C LYS A 27 -2.99 -17.94 -25.46
N THR A 28 -2.93 -17.79 -26.78
CA THR A 28 -1.73 -18.04 -27.59
C THR A 28 -1.38 -16.78 -28.36
N TYR A 29 -0.12 -16.35 -28.27
CA TYR A 29 0.48 -15.38 -29.16
C TYR A 29 1.39 -16.12 -30.14
N ASP A 30 1.14 -15.95 -31.43
CA ASP A 30 1.92 -16.56 -32.50
C ASP A 30 1.98 -15.62 -33.72
N ALA A 31 2.54 -16.12 -34.82
CA ALA A 31 2.64 -15.40 -36.08
C ALA A 31 1.34 -14.74 -36.58
N SER A 32 0.16 -15.27 -36.22
CA SER A 32 -1.13 -14.78 -36.70
C SER A 32 -1.61 -13.51 -35.99
N ASN A 33 -1.19 -13.27 -34.75
CA ASN A 33 -1.74 -12.20 -33.91
C ASN A 33 -0.70 -11.34 -33.18
N PHE A 34 0.57 -11.74 -33.13
CA PHE A 34 1.60 -11.07 -32.32
C PHE A 34 1.70 -9.57 -32.59
N LEU A 35 1.71 -9.17 -33.87
CA LEU A 35 1.82 -7.77 -34.24
C LEU A 35 0.65 -6.91 -33.75
N ASP A 36 -0.53 -7.49 -33.56
CA ASP A 36 -1.74 -6.78 -33.16
C ASP A 36 -1.99 -6.82 -31.66
N GLU A 37 -1.41 -7.79 -30.96
CA GLU A 37 -1.57 -8.03 -29.53
C GLU A 37 -0.45 -7.42 -28.67
N PHE A 38 0.57 -6.83 -29.30
CA PHE A 38 1.66 -6.15 -28.63
C PHE A 38 1.79 -4.68 -29.05
N ASP A 39 2.08 -3.83 -28.07
CA ASP A 39 2.38 -2.41 -28.26
C ASP A 39 3.88 -2.18 -28.42
N PHE A 40 4.23 -1.26 -29.33
CA PHE A 40 5.61 -0.88 -29.64
C PHE A 40 5.89 0.49 -29.04
N HIS A 41 6.56 0.49 -27.90
CA HIS A 41 6.82 1.70 -27.11
C HIS A 41 7.99 2.49 -27.71
N THR A 42 7.82 3.82 -27.80
CA THR A 42 8.81 4.73 -28.40
C THR A 42 9.54 5.64 -27.41
N ALA A 43 9.23 5.58 -26.12
CA ALA A 43 10.04 6.22 -25.08
C ALA A 43 11.21 5.27 -24.72
N ASP A 44 12.51 5.65 -24.66
CA ASP A 44 13.14 6.96 -24.42
C ASP A 44 14.17 7.40 -25.50
N THR A 45 14.26 8.71 -25.77
CA THR A 45 15.24 9.38 -26.66
C THR A 45 16.19 10.34 -25.89
N ASN A 46 16.43 10.05 -24.60
CA ASN A 46 17.05 10.83 -23.49
C ASN A 46 17.89 12.10 -23.80
N PRO A 47 17.69 13.21 -23.04
CA PRO A 47 18.86 13.79 -22.35
C PRO A 47 18.83 14.09 -20.83
N TRP A 48 17.72 14.10 -20.07
CA TRP A 48 17.78 14.42 -18.61
C TRP A 48 16.86 13.57 -17.68
N ALA A 49 16.87 12.25 -17.85
CA ALA A 49 16.26 11.19 -16.98
C ALA A 49 14.81 10.77 -17.36
N SER A 50 14.21 9.64 -16.89
CA SER A 50 14.53 8.71 -15.78
C SER A 50 13.82 7.33 -15.90
N ASN A 51 13.99 6.54 -16.98
CA ASN A 51 13.29 5.24 -17.05
C ASN A 51 14.02 4.09 -17.75
N ASP A 52 14.85 4.28 -18.78
CA ASP A 52 15.61 3.16 -19.39
C ASP A 52 17.14 3.31 -19.29
N TYR A 53 17.64 3.48 -18.05
CA TYR A 53 19.08 3.36 -17.74
C TYR A 53 20.03 4.09 -18.71
N PHE A 54 19.75 5.29 -19.20
CA PHE A 54 20.68 6.03 -20.08
C PHE A 54 21.20 5.24 -21.32
N ALA A 55 20.38 4.38 -21.93
CA ALA A 55 20.80 3.54 -23.06
C ALA A 55 21.04 4.30 -24.37
N PHE A 56 22.02 3.82 -25.16
CA PHE A 56 22.32 4.27 -26.52
C PHE A 56 21.37 3.63 -27.54
N THR A 57 20.07 3.92 -27.43
CA THR A 57 19.02 3.21 -28.18
C THR A 57 17.89 4.15 -28.60
N THR A 58 17.30 3.92 -29.77
CA THR A 58 16.05 4.56 -30.20
C THR A 58 15.00 3.48 -30.46
N TYR A 59 13.97 3.44 -29.63
CA TYR A 59 12.86 2.51 -29.84
C TYR A 59 11.90 3.01 -30.90
N LEU A 60 11.58 2.13 -31.85
CA LEU A 60 10.71 2.46 -32.97
C LEU A 60 9.26 2.04 -32.69
N ASN A 61 8.32 2.82 -33.22
CA ASN A 61 6.93 2.40 -33.30
C ASN A 61 6.80 1.20 -34.26
N LYS A 62 5.66 0.52 -34.24
CA LYS A 62 5.37 -0.67 -35.06
C LYS A 62 5.62 -0.42 -36.56
N ALA A 63 5.16 0.71 -37.11
CA ALA A 63 5.26 1.00 -38.54
C ALA A 63 6.73 1.15 -38.98
N ASP A 64 7.51 1.93 -38.24
CA ASP A 64 8.93 2.13 -38.50
C ASP A 64 9.73 0.84 -38.31
N ALA A 65 9.42 0.07 -37.25
CA ALA A 65 10.03 -1.23 -36.98
C ALA A 65 9.82 -2.23 -38.12
N VAL A 66 8.60 -2.33 -38.65
CA VAL A 66 8.28 -3.19 -39.81
C VAL A 66 9.02 -2.69 -41.05
N SER A 67 8.96 -1.38 -41.33
CA SER A 67 9.59 -0.81 -42.54
C SER A 67 11.11 -1.00 -42.58
N LYS A 68 11.75 -1.01 -41.41
CA LYS A 68 13.20 -1.22 -41.25
C LYS A 68 13.58 -2.68 -41.00
N GLY A 69 12.62 -3.60 -40.96
CA GLY A 69 12.86 -5.03 -40.78
C GLY A 69 13.32 -5.42 -39.37
N LEU A 70 13.06 -4.60 -38.35
CA LEU A 70 13.37 -4.94 -36.95
C LEU A 70 12.34 -5.93 -36.39
N VAL A 71 11.12 -5.90 -36.91
CA VAL A 71 10.10 -6.92 -36.65
C VAL A 71 9.56 -7.49 -37.96
N SER A 72 9.39 -8.80 -38.02
CA SER A 72 8.65 -9.43 -39.12
C SER A 72 8.06 -10.77 -38.69
N VAL A 73 7.10 -11.27 -39.47
CA VAL A 73 6.57 -12.62 -39.36
C VAL A 73 6.92 -13.35 -40.65
N GLN A 74 7.71 -14.42 -40.55
CA GLN A 74 8.18 -15.22 -41.68
C GLN A 74 8.13 -16.70 -41.30
N ASP A 75 7.63 -17.56 -42.20
CA ASP A 75 7.55 -19.02 -42.00
C ASP A 75 6.87 -19.44 -40.68
N GLY A 76 5.84 -18.70 -40.26
CA GLY A 76 5.13 -18.96 -39.01
C GLY A 76 5.90 -18.57 -37.74
N LYS A 77 7.01 -17.84 -37.87
CA LYS A 77 7.86 -17.39 -36.76
C LYS A 77 7.89 -15.86 -36.70
N ILE A 78 7.99 -15.35 -35.48
CA ILE A 78 8.11 -13.91 -35.20
C ILE A 78 9.60 -13.60 -35.03
N TYR A 79 10.10 -12.66 -35.82
CA TYR A 79 11.43 -12.09 -35.67
C TYR A 79 11.33 -10.77 -34.90
N LEU A 80 12.09 -10.62 -33.82
CA LEU A 80 12.25 -9.37 -33.06
C LEU A 80 13.75 -9.09 -32.91
N GLY A 81 14.26 -8.08 -33.60
CA GLY A 81 15.67 -7.75 -33.60
C GLY A 81 15.95 -6.26 -33.57
N VAL A 82 17.19 -5.92 -33.88
CA VAL A 82 17.73 -4.56 -33.84
C VAL A 82 18.22 -4.15 -35.22
N ASP A 83 18.51 -2.86 -35.40
CA ASP A 83 19.19 -2.39 -36.61
C ASP A 83 20.63 -2.91 -36.64
N TYR A 84 20.93 -3.82 -37.57
CA TYR A 84 22.28 -4.35 -37.81
C TYR A 84 22.88 -3.87 -39.16
N ASN A 85 22.25 -2.91 -39.83
CA ASN A 85 22.71 -2.41 -41.13
C ASN A 85 23.25 -0.98 -41.08
N THR A 86 22.72 -0.15 -40.19
CA THR A 86 23.05 1.29 -40.15
C THR A 86 24.21 1.58 -39.21
N ARG A 87 25.24 2.24 -39.73
CA ARG A 87 26.29 2.85 -38.90
C ARG A 87 25.77 4.14 -38.29
N THR A 88 25.93 4.30 -36.97
CA THR A 88 25.63 5.56 -36.29
C THR A 88 26.93 6.24 -35.87
N TYR A 89 27.04 7.54 -36.13
CA TYR A 89 28.20 8.37 -35.78
C TYR A 89 27.75 9.52 -34.88
N GLY A 90 28.57 9.92 -33.90
CA GLY A 90 28.27 11.07 -33.02
C GLY A 90 27.06 10.84 -32.10
N ALA A 91 26.12 11.79 -32.09
CA ALA A 91 24.94 11.81 -31.20
C ALA A 91 23.76 10.92 -31.68
N GLY A 92 23.93 10.10 -32.72
CA GLY A 92 22.88 9.24 -33.24
C GLY A 92 22.82 7.88 -32.52
N TYR A 93 21.64 7.43 -32.13
CA TYR A 93 21.40 6.19 -31.38
C TYR A 93 21.03 5.01 -32.30
N ARG A 94 21.28 3.76 -31.86
CA ARG A 94 20.92 2.55 -32.63
C ARG A 94 19.41 2.29 -32.54
N ASN A 95 18.75 2.07 -33.67
CA ASN A 95 17.33 1.72 -33.70
C ASN A 95 17.12 0.33 -33.10
N SER A 96 16.07 0.18 -32.30
CA SER A 96 15.77 -1.02 -31.52
C SER A 96 14.28 -1.15 -31.22
N LEU A 97 13.89 -2.14 -30.43
CA LEU A 97 12.51 -2.45 -30.05
C LEU A 97 12.31 -2.53 -28.55
N ARG A 98 11.16 -2.02 -28.10
CA ARG A 98 10.54 -2.27 -26.80
C ARG A 98 9.08 -2.65 -27.05
N VAL A 99 8.78 -3.93 -26.89
CA VAL A 99 7.51 -4.54 -27.29
C VAL A 99 6.85 -5.12 -26.05
N GLN A 100 5.60 -4.77 -25.78
CA GLN A 100 4.89 -5.17 -24.56
C GLN A 100 3.50 -5.72 -24.90
N SER A 101 3.06 -6.81 -24.25
CA SER A 101 1.74 -7.36 -24.49
C SER A 101 0.65 -6.40 -24.01
N LYS A 102 -0.45 -6.34 -24.76
CA LYS A 102 -1.64 -5.56 -24.37
C LYS A 102 -2.37 -6.15 -23.18
N ASN A 103 -2.43 -7.48 -23.11
CA ASN A 103 -3.06 -8.18 -21.99
C ASN A 103 -2.04 -8.38 -20.87
N SER A 104 -2.54 -8.31 -19.63
CA SER A 104 -1.81 -8.64 -18.42
C SER A 104 -2.36 -9.89 -17.76
N PHE A 105 -1.57 -10.53 -16.90
CA PHE A 105 -1.93 -11.71 -16.12
C PHE A 105 -1.31 -11.62 -14.72
N LYS A 106 -1.94 -12.22 -13.71
CA LYS A 106 -1.42 -12.19 -12.33
C LYS A 106 -0.92 -13.55 -11.83
N GLN A 107 -1.46 -14.65 -12.32
CA GLN A 107 -1.05 -16.00 -11.96
C GLN A 107 -1.29 -16.91 -13.17
N GLY A 108 -0.84 -18.14 -13.09
CA GLY A 108 -0.97 -19.13 -14.15
C GLY A 108 0.38 -19.58 -14.66
N LEU A 109 0.40 -20.06 -15.89
CA LEU A 109 1.57 -20.61 -16.54
C LEU A 109 1.79 -19.91 -17.88
N VAL A 110 3.01 -19.47 -18.14
CA VAL A 110 3.43 -18.93 -19.43
C VAL A 110 4.50 -19.84 -20.01
N ILE A 111 4.29 -20.38 -21.20
CA ILE A 111 5.27 -21.18 -21.94
C ILE A 111 5.65 -20.41 -23.20
N THR A 112 6.93 -20.07 -23.35
CA THR A 112 7.47 -19.42 -24.54
C THR A 112 8.41 -20.35 -25.28
N ARG A 113 8.16 -20.52 -26.58
CA ARG A 113 9.01 -21.31 -27.48
C ARG A 113 9.77 -20.38 -28.41
N PHE A 114 11.09 -20.48 -28.35
CA PHE A 114 12.00 -19.72 -29.20
C PHE A 114 12.59 -20.63 -30.28
N SER A 115 12.70 -20.10 -31.49
CA SER A 115 13.49 -20.67 -32.57
C SER A 115 14.92 -20.10 -32.63
N HIS A 116 15.15 -18.94 -32.01
CA HIS A 116 16.45 -18.29 -31.92
C HIS A 116 16.50 -17.38 -30.70
N LEU A 117 17.65 -17.31 -30.02
CA LEU A 117 17.87 -16.43 -28.88
C LEU A 117 19.05 -15.48 -29.14
N PRO A 118 19.01 -14.22 -28.66
CA PRO A 118 20.02 -13.22 -28.97
C PRO A 118 21.42 -13.67 -28.54
N LYS A 119 22.37 -13.66 -29.48
CA LYS A 119 23.77 -13.98 -29.21
C LYS A 119 24.42 -12.91 -28.31
N PRO A 120 25.19 -13.29 -27.28
CA PRO A 120 25.93 -12.32 -26.46
C PRO A 120 26.91 -11.50 -27.30
N VAL A 121 26.89 -10.17 -27.13
CA VAL A 121 27.69 -9.21 -27.92
C VAL A 121 28.11 -8.04 -27.04
N CYS A 122 29.33 -7.54 -27.25
CA CYS A 122 29.83 -6.38 -26.51
C CYS A 122 28.93 -5.16 -26.72
N GLY A 123 28.30 -4.72 -25.62
CA GLY A 123 27.49 -3.51 -25.56
C GLY A 123 25.99 -3.78 -25.69
N GLY A 124 25.57 -5.01 -26.00
CA GLY A 124 24.17 -5.42 -26.05
C GLY A 124 23.63 -5.89 -24.69
N TRP A 125 22.32 -5.69 -24.51
CA TRP A 125 21.50 -6.16 -23.40
C TRP A 125 20.13 -6.61 -23.93
N PRO A 126 19.91 -7.91 -24.15
CA PRO A 126 18.60 -8.43 -24.47
C PRO A 126 17.81 -8.65 -23.19
N PHE A 127 16.50 -8.40 -23.24
CA PHE A 127 15.58 -8.70 -22.16
C PHE A 127 14.31 -9.35 -22.72
N PHE A 128 13.90 -10.44 -22.10
CA PHE A 128 12.55 -10.97 -22.15
C PHE A 128 12.09 -11.31 -20.72
N GLY A 129 10.85 -10.95 -20.40
CA GLY A 129 10.32 -11.16 -19.07
C GLY A 129 8.94 -10.54 -18.92
N THR A 130 8.60 -10.20 -17.68
CA THR A 130 7.32 -9.60 -17.34
C THR A 130 7.49 -8.28 -16.60
N LEU A 131 6.58 -7.34 -16.81
CA LEU A 131 6.55 -6.04 -16.13
C LEU A 131 5.16 -5.74 -15.55
N GLY A 132 5.12 -5.33 -14.28
CA GLY A 132 3.89 -5.01 -13.55
C GLY A 132 3.13 -3.80 -14.09
N THR A 133 1.81 -3.88 -14.11
CA THR A 133 0.92 -2.78 -14.46
C THR A 133 0.76 -1.85 -13.26
N GLY A 134 1.11 -0.57 -13.40
CA GLY A 134 0.99 0.40 -12.33
C GLY A 134 2.11 1.44 -12.37
N ARG A 135 2.22 2.24 -11.31
CA ARG A 135 3.34 3.17 -11.12
C ARG A 135 4.38 2.52 -10.20
N HIS A 136 5.65 2.78 -10.46
CA HIS A 136 6.72 2.47 -9.52
C HIS A 136 6.39 3.02 -8.11
N PRO A 137 6.57 2.26 -7.02
CA PRO A 137 7.29 0.99 -6.87
C PRO A 137 6.46 -0.31 -7.09
N GLU A 138 5.20 -0.21 -7.53
CA GLU A 138 4.28 -1.36 -7.70
C GLU A 138 4.47 -2.11 -9.04
N ASN A 139 5.35 -1.62 -9.92
CA ASN A 139 5.63 -2.17 -11.24
C ASN A 139 6.83 -3.14 -11.24
N SER A 140 6.80 -4.13 -10.35
CA SER A 140 7.83 -5.17 -10.24
C SER A 140 8.06 -5.88 -11.59
N GLU A 141 9.31 -6.22 -11.86
CA GLU A 141 9.74 -6.86 -13.12
C GLU A 141 10.34 -8.25 -12.84
N ILE A 142 9.97 -9.24 -13.66
CA ILE A 142 10.55 -10.59 -13.63
C ILE A 142 11.35 -10.76 -14.92
N GLY A 143 12.67 -10.61 -14.84
CA GLY A 143 13.61 -10.87 -15.92
C GLY A 143 13.79 -12.37 -16.12
N MET A 144 13.24 -12.91 -17.21
CA MET A 144 13.31 -14.32 -17.54
C MET A 144 14.51 -14.64 -18.43
N TYR A 145 14.82 -13.79 -19.40
CA TYR A 145 16.01 -13.87 -20.25
C TYR A 145 16.71 -12.51 -20.24
N GLU A 146 17.84 -12.42 -19.55
CA GLU A 146 18.55 -11.16 -19.34
C GLU A 146 20.06 -11.38 -19.16
N GLY A 147 20.84 -10.42 -19.62
CA GLY A 147 22.28 -10.41 -19.48
C GLY A 147 22.91 -9.31 -20.32
N TRP A 148 24.21 -9.11 -20.17
CA TRP A 148 24.92 -8.04 -20.87
C TRP A 148 26.29 -8.45 -21.36
N HIS A 149 26.78 -7.72 -22.36
CA HIS A 149 28.08 -7.97 -23.00
C HIS A 149 28.20 -9.43 -23.47
N LEU A 150 29.25 -10.13 -23.02
CA LEU A 150 29.56 -11.50 -23.38
C LEU A 150 29.30 -12.45 -22.20
N SER A 151 28.34 -12.10 -21.33
CA SER A 151 27.88 -12.99 -20.26
C SER A 151 27.65 -14.40 -20.82
N PRO A 152 28.20 -15.46 -20.22
CA PRO A 152 28.15 -16.80 -20.79
C PRO A 152 26.85 -17.55 -20.46
N VAL A 153 26.04 -17.01 -19.54
CA VAL A 153 24.83 -17.63 -19.00
C VAL A 153 23.74 -16.58 -18.84
N ASN A 154 22.50 -17.05 -18.87
CA ASN A 154 21.33 -16.22 -18.58
C ASN A 154 21.32 -15.81 -17.11
N LYS A 155 20.95 -14.56 -16.84
CA LYS A 155 20.77 -14.00 -15.51
C LYS A 155 19.28 -13.79 -15.30
N VAL A 156 18.68 -14.62 -14.45
CA VAL A 156 17.32 -14.37 -13.99
C VAL A 156 17.39 -13.21 -13.01
N ALA A 157 16.45 -12.29 -13.07
CA ALA A 157 16.37 -11.20 -12.13
C ALA A 157 14.93 -10.99 -11.69
N LEU A 158 14.77 -10.61 -10.43
CA LEU A 158 13.50 -10.16 -9.90
C LEU A 158 13.72 -8.76 -9.34
N TYR A 159 13.13 -7.77 -9.99
CA TYR A 159 13.24 -6.37 -9.57
C TYR A 159 11.96 -6.01 -8.82
N GLY A 160 12.00 -6.16 -7.50
CA GLY A 160 10.96 -5.74 -6.57
C GLY A 160 11.59 -4.96 -5.41
N GLY A 161 10.83 -4.03 -4.82
CA GLY A 161 11.24 -3.38 -3.58
C GLY A 161 10.84 -4.23 -2.37
N PRO A 162 11.42 -3.98 -1.19
CA PRO A 162 10.97 -4.60 0.06
C PRO A 162 9.51 -4.22 0.39
N GLU A 163 9.04 -3.07 -0.10
CA GLU A 163 7.63 -2.65 -0.02
C GLU A 163 6.68 -3.54 -0.83
N SER A 164 7.16 -4.23 -1.87
CA SER A 164 6.33 -5.03 -2.79
C SER A 164 6.64 -6.53 -2.80
N THR A 165 7.62 -7.03 -2.04
CA THR A 165 7.96 -8.48 -2.02
C THR A 165 8.34 -9.03 -0.63
N GLY A 166 8.34 -8.18 0.41
CA GLY A 166 8.82 -8.51 1.75
C GLY A 166 10.34 -8.68 1.80
N GLN A 167 10.85 -9.37 2.83
CA GLN A 167 12.27 -9.78 2.89
C GLN A 167 12.50 -10.94 1.91
N CYS A 168 12.54 -10.62 0.61
CA CYS A 168 12.66 -11.62 -0.44
C CYS A 168 14.10 -12.17 -0.55
N VAL A 169 14.36 -13.38 -0.06
CA VAL A 169 15.67 -14.04 -0.07
C VAL A 169 15.57 -15.43 -0.67
N LEU A 170 16.35 -15.68 -1.72
CA LEU A 170 16.39 -16.95 -2.43
C LEU A 170 17.15 -18.04 -1.66
N ASP A 171 16.60 -19.26 -1.69
CA ASP A 171 17.24 -20.47 -1.17
C ASP A 171 17.87 -21.27 -2.32
N GLN A 172 19.20 -21.41 -2.28
CA GLN A 172 19.98 -22.17 -3.26
C GLN A 172 19.53 -23.63 -3.41
N SER A 173 18.92 -24.23 -2.38
CA SER A 173 18.44 -25.61 -2.43
C SER A 173 17.16 -25.79 -3.26
N ALA A 174 16.43 -24.70 -3.54
CA ALA A 174 15.13 -24.72 -4.19
C ALA A 174 15.19 -24.69 -5.73
N HIS A 175 16.37 -24.49 -6.32
CA HIS A 175 16.53 -24.31 -7.76
C HIS A 175 17.93 -24.72 -8.26
N THR A 176 18.10 -24.85 -9.58
CA THR A 176 19.36 -25.34 -10.18
C THR A 176 20.35 -24.22 -10.58
N ALA A 177 19.89 -22.98 -10.75
CA ALA A 177 20.76 -21.83 -11.03
C ALA A 177 21.70 -21.54 -9.84
N GLY A 178 22.91 -21.06 -10.13
CA GLY A 178 23.85 -20.61 -9.09
C GLY A 178 23.55 -19.19 -8.65
N LEU A 179 23.45 -18.94 -7.34
CA LEU A 179 23.19 -17.60 -6.82
C LEU A 179 24.46 -16.73 -6.77
N VAL A 180 24.46 -15.63 -7.51
CA VAL A 180 25.44 -14.54 -7.33
C VAL A 180 25.02 -13.65 -6.15
N SER A 181 23.73 -13.35 -6.06
CA SER A 181 23.11 -12.64 -4.94
C SER A 181 21.76 -13.31 -4.63
N SER A 182 21.49 -13.56 -3.34
CA SER A 182 20.23 -14.18 -2.90
C SER A 182 19.16 -13.17 -2.49
N ASN A 183 19.53 -11.93 -2.14
CA ASN A 183 18.59 -10.94 -1.63
C ASN A 183 18.00 -10.12 -2.78
N CYS A 184 16.67 -10.18 -2.94
CA CYS A 184 15.93 -9.50 -3.98
C CYS A 184 15.57 -8.04 -3.64
N ASP A 185 15.96 -7.54 -2.47
CA ASP A 185 15.81 -6.13 -2.11
C ASP A 185 16.73 -5.27 -3.00
N HIS A 186 16.10 -4.42 -3.82
CA HIS A 186 16.77 -3.51 -4.73
C HIS A 186 17.73 -2.52 -4.03
N GLU A 187 17.46 -2.16 -2.78
CA GLU A 187 18.28 -1.24 -2.00
C GLU A 187 19.40 -1.94 -1.22
N PHE A 188 19.42 -3.28 -1.20
CA PHE A 188 20.39 -4.03 -0.43
C PHE A 188 21.81 -3.88 -0.96
N GLN A 189 22.74 -3.51 -0.08
CA GLN A 189 24.17 -3.47 -0.32
C GLN A 189 24.89 -4.16 0.83
N TYR A 190 25.85 -5.03 0.52
CA TYR A 190 26.74 -5.59 1.54
C TYR A 190 28.11 -5.88 0.94
N GLY A 191 29.15 -5.23 1.45
CA GLY A 191 30.54 -5.45 1.03
C GLY A 191 30.89 -4.86 -0.33
N TYR A 192 32.03 -5.29 -0.88
CA TYR A 192 32.52 -4.93 -2.21
C TYR A 192 32.00 -5.86 -3.33
N ASP A 193 31.29 -6.93 -2.96
CA ASP A 193 30.84 -8.02 -3.81
C ASP A 193 29.37 -7.94 -4.20
N ARG A 194 28.59 -7.02 -3.60
CA ARG A 194 27.16 -6.81 -3.90
C ARG A 194 26.83 -5.34 -4.08
N TRP A 195 26.29 -5.01 -5.25
CA TRP A 195 26.01 -3.65 -5.65
C TRP A 195 24.57 -3.27 -5.30
N LYS A 196 24.38 -2.03 -4.84
CA LYS A 196 23.05 -1.43 -4.79
C LYS A 196 22.39 -1.55 -6.18
N TYR A 197 21.10 -1.84 -6.22
CA TYR A 197 20.30 -2.05 -7.44
C TYR A 197 20.55 -3.37 -8.19
N GLN A 198 21.38 -4.28 -7.67
CA GLN A 198 21.64 -5.59 -8.28
C GLN A 198 20.48 -6.57 -8.10
N SER A 199 19.74 -6.47 -6.99
CA SER A 199 18.73 -7.45 -6.56
C SER A 199 19.33 -8.88 -6.44
N CYS A 200 18.46 -9.89 -6.39
CA CYS A 200 18.83 -11.28 -6.44
C CYS A 200 19.08 -11.69 -7.89
N LEU A 201 20.13 -12.49 -8.08
CA LEU A 201 20.66 -12.78 -9.42
C LEU A 201 21.06 -14.26 -9.54
N PRO A 202 20.10 -15.15 -9.82
CA PRO A 202 20.40 -16.52 -10.24
C PRO A 202 21.00 -16.58 -11.64
N GLU A 203 22.09 -17.33 -11.80
CA GLU A 203 22.71 -17.64 -13.09
C GLU A 203 22.37 -19.06 -13.55
N GLU A 204 21.70 -19.17 -14.70
CA GLU A 204 21.29 -20.46 -15.28
C GLU A 204 22.49 -21.18 -15.93
N THR A 205 23.21 -21.96 -15.13
CA THR A 205 24.42 -22.69 -15.53
C THR A 205 24.15 -24.10 -16.06
N GLN A 206 22.91 -24.60 -15.90
CA GLN A 206 22.47 -25.93 -16.33
C GLN A 206 21.32 -25.78 -17.32
N ASN A 207 21.28 -26.64 -18.35
CA ASN A 207 20.23 -26.64 -19.39
C ASN A 207 19.97 -25.24 -20.02
N GLY A 208 20.96 -24.35 -19.97
CA GLY A 208 20.82 -22.97 -20.42
C GLY A 208 20.52 -22.86 -21.90
N ILE A 209 19.60 -21.96 -22.23
CA ILE A 209 19.21 -21.62 -23.62
C ILE A 209 19.89 -20.32 -24.11
N TRP A 210 20.68 -19.68 -23.25
CA TRP A 210 21.35 -18.40 -23.49
C TRP A 210 22.16 -18.39 -24.80
N GLY A 211 21.83 -17.45 -25.69
CA GLY A 211 22.50 -17.28 -26.99
C GLY A 211 22.31 -18.44 -27.99
N SER A 212 21.36 -19.35 -27.74
CA SER A 212 21.14 -20.51 -28.60
C SER A 212 20.57 -20.12 -29.96
N SER A 213 21.33 -20.41 -31.02
CA SER A 213 20.87 -20.26 -32.41
C SER A 213 19.81 -21.29 -32.83
N LYS A 214 19.60 -22.33 -32.01
CA LYS A 214 18.53 -23.33 -32.18
C LYS A 214 17.29 -22.97 -31.38
N GLY A 215 17.32 -21.87 -30.63
CA GLY A 215 16.26 -21.50 -29.70
C GLY A 215 16.22 -22.39 -28.45
N GLY A 216 15.04 -22.49 -27.85
CA GLY A 216 14.81 -23.15 -26.57
C GLY A 216 13.38 -22.91 -26.07
N ILE A 217 13.02 -23.56 -24.98
CA ILE A 217 11.72 -23.39 -24.31
C ILE A 217 11.96 -22.78 -22.94
N GLN A 218 11.17 -21.79 -22.58
CA GLN A 218 11.16 -21.18 -21.26
C GLN A 218 9.75 -21.19 -20.69
N ALA A 219 9.59 -21.46 -19.39
CA ALA A 219 8.31 -21.38 -18.72
C ALA A 219 8.39 -20.57 -17.42
N LEU A 220 7.33 -19.80 -17.15
CA LEU A 220 7.05 -19.11 -15.89
C LEU A 220 5.78 -19.73 -15.30
N GLU A 221 5.90 -20.41 -14.17
CA GLU A 221 4.77 -20.88 -13.36
C GLU A 221 4.61 -19.93 -12.16
N TRP A 222 3.48 -19.26 -12.06
CA TRP A 222 3.19 -18.33 -10.98
C TRP A 222 1.90 -18.75 -10.26
N THR A 223 2.07 -19.14 -9.00
CA THR A 223 1.02 -19.64 -8.09
C THR A 223 0.83 -18.68 -6.93
N SER A 224 -0.07 -19.01 -5.98
CA SER A 224 -0.19 -18.26 -4.73
C SER A 224 1.12 -18.24 -3.92
N ASP A 225 1.87 -19.34 -3.98
CA ASP A 225 2.95 -19.63 -3.04
C ASP A 225 4.35 -19.38 -3.62
N ALA A 226 4.46 -19.44 -4.95
CA ALA A 226 5.74 -19.43 -5.64
C ALA A 226 5.66 -18.92 -7.08
N ILE A 227 6.77 -18.33 -7.52
CA ILE A 227 7.13 -18.11 -8.92
C ILE A 227 8.28 -19.07 -9.26
N ARG A 228 8.10 -19.89 -10.29
CA ARG A 228 9.11 -20.85 -10.77
C ARG A 228 9.43 -20.57 -12.23
N LEU A 229 10.71 -20.53 -12.53
CA LEU A 229 11.21 -20.44 -13.89
C LEU A 229 11.83 -21.76 -14.31
N TYR A 230 11.60 -22.12 -15.56
CA TYR A 230 12.17 -23.30 -16.18
C TYR A 230 12.74 -22.95 -17.54
N ASN A 231 13.82 -23.63 -17.92
CA ASN A 231 14.37 -23.57 -19.26
C ASN A 231 14.71 -24.97 -19.76
N TRP A 232 14.61 -25.16 -21.06
CA TRP A 232 15.01 -26.39 -21.71
C TRP A 232 15.56 -26.12 -23.11
N PRO A 233 16.72 -26.68 -23.47
CA PRO A 233 17.13 -26.78 -24.86
C PRO A 233 16.10 -27.57 -25.66
N ILE A 234 16.01 -27.31 -26.96
CA ILE A 234 15.11 -28.07 -27.84
C ILE A 234 15.39 -29.58 -27.71
N GLY A 235 14.34 -30.35 -27.43
CA GLY A 235 14.39 -31.80 -27.22
C GLY A 235 14.59 -32.27 -25.77
N ALA A 236 14.88 -31.36 -24.83
CA ALA A 236 15.05 -31.69 -23.41
C ALA A 236 13.82 -31.36 -22.54
N ALA A 237 12.83 -30.66 -23.10
CA ALA A 237 11.61 -30.31 -22.38
C ALA A 237 10.75 -31.55 -22.07
N PRO A 238 9.94 -31.53 -20.98
CA PRO A 238 8.99 -32.60 -20.67
C PRO A 238 8.03 -32.88 -21.82
N SER A 239 7.61 -34.14 -21.97
CA SER A 239 6.77 -34.58 -23.10
C SER A 239 5.42 -33.87 -23.17
N ASN A 240 4.90 -33.38 -22.05
CA ASN A 240 3.64 -32.65 -21.96
C ASN A 240 3.76 -31.14 -22.19
N ILE A 241 4.96 -30.61 -22.49
CA ILE A 241 5.17 -29.16 -22.68
C ILE A 241 4.31 -28.60 -23.81
N GLY A 242 3.99 -29.42 -24.83
CA GLY A 242 3.14 -29.06 -25.96
C GLY A 242 1.64 -29.22 -25.73
N SER A 243 1.22 -29.75 -24.58
CA SER A 243 -0.20 -30.00 -24.25
C SER A 243 -1.01 -28.70 -24.16
N SER A 244 -2.31 -28.78 -24.42
CA SER A 244 -3.29 -27.74 -24.02
C SER A 244 -3.56 -27.76 -22.52
N ASN A 245 -3.22 -28.86 -21.86
CA ASN A 245 -3.34 -29.08 -20.43
C ASN A 245 -2.03 -29.63 -19.86
N PRO A 246 -1.00 -28.78 -19.67
CA PRO A 246 0.26 -29.22 -19.10
C PRO A 246 0.12 -29.52 -17.60
N ASP A 247 0.88 -30.51 -17.14
CA ASP A 247 1.05 -30.87 -15.72
C ASP A 247 2.51 -30.61 -15.33
N THR A 248 2.72 -29.70 -14.40
CA THR A 248 4.07 -29.26 -14.01
C THR A 248 4.74 -30.20 -13.02
N SER A 249 4.03 -31.20 -12.48
CA SER A 249 4.55 -32.14 -11.48
C SER A 249 5.74 -32.97 -11.99
N SER A 250 5.82 -33.18 -13.31
CA SER A 250 6.88 -33.96 -13.96
C SER A 250 8.04 -33.09 -14.50
N TRP A 251 8.01 -31.77 -14.29
CA TRP A 251 8.99 -30.85 -14.88
C TRP A 251 10.32 -30.80 -14.13
N GLY A 252 10.35 -31.36 -12.91
CA GLY A 252 11.54 -31.42 -12.07
C GLY A 252 11.84 -30.11 -11.37
N THR A 253 13.10 -29.94 -10.96
CA THR A 253 13.54 -28.75 -10.23
C THR A 253 13.63 -27.54 -11.16
N PRO A 254 13.04 -26.39 -10.80
CA PRO A 254 13.12 -25.17 -11.61
C PRO A 254 14.54 -24.62 -11.72
N SER A 255 14.79 -23.82 -12.76
CA SER A 255 16.05 -23.09 -12.92
C SER A 255 16.19 -21.99 -11.88
N ALA A 256 15.11 -21.27 -11.57
CA ALA A 256 15.00 -20.32 -10.47
C ALA A 256 13.65 -20.43 -9.78
N GLN A 257 13.61 -20.24 -8.46
CA GLN A 257 12.37 -20.30 -7.68
C GLN A 257 12.34 -19.23 -6.59
N PHE A 258 11.24 -18.48 -6.55
CA PHE A 258 10.90 -17.51 -5.52
C PHE A 258 9.69 -18.06 -4.76
N LYS A 259 9.80 -18.34 -3.45
CA LYS A 259 8.75 -19.02 -2.67
C LYS A 259 8.64 -18.45 -1.25
N GLY A 260 7.41 -18.44 -0.71
CA GLY A 260 7.14 -18.10 0.69
C GLY A 260 7.72 -19.10 1.71
N PRO A 261 7.95 -18.69 2.98
CA PRO A 261 7.72 -17.34 3.53
C PRO A 261 8.81 -16.35 3.12
N GLY A 262 9.85 -16.81 2.43
CA GLY A 262 11.03 -16.04 2.08
C GLY A 262 10.86 -15.06 0.93
N CYS A 263 9.73 -15.02 0.21
CA CYS A 263 9.36 -14.03 -0.82
C CYS A 263 7.83 -14.01 -0.94
N ASP A 264 7.19 -12.84 -0.79
CA ASP A 264 5.74 -12.69 -1.00
C ASP A 264 5.43 -12.49 -2.49
N THR A 265 5.01 -13.57 -3.16
CA THR A 265 4.67 -13.54 -4.58
C THR A 265 3.28 -12.96 -4.88
N GLN A 266 2.45 -12.71 -3.86
CA GLN A 266 1.11 -12.13 -4.03
C GLN A 266 1.11 -10.61 -4.20
N ALA A 267 2.18 -9.98 -3.73
CA ALA A 267 2.35 -8.54 -3.76
C ALA A 267 2.68 -7.99 -5.17
N PHE A 268 3.02 -8.86 -6.13
CA PHE A 268 3.15 -8.47 -7.53
C PHE A 268 1.79 -8.10 -8.14
N SER A 269 1.75 -6.96 -8.83
CA SER A 269 0.61 -6.53 -9.65
C SER A 269 0.46 -7.41 -10.90
N ASN A 270 -0.65 -7.27 -11.63
CA ASN A 270 -0.80 -7.92 -12.93
C ASN A 270 0.41 -7.59 -13.82
N GLN A 271 0.96 -8.58 -14.50
CA GLN A 271 2.16 -8.47 -15.30
C GLN A 271 1.84 -8.52 -16.80
N THR A 272 2.57 -7.74 -17.59
CA THR A 272 2.57 -7.80 -19.06
C THR A 272 3.88 -8.43 -19.54
N LEU A 273 3.85 -9.15 -20.66
CA LEU A 273 5.07 -9.69 -21.29
C LEU A 273 5.82 -8.56 -21.97
N GLN A 274 7.15 -8.53 -21.85
CA GLN A 274 7.97 -7.50 -22.47
C GLN A 274 9.23 -8.08 -23.13
N PHE A 275 9.51 -7.61 -24.35
CA PHE A 275 10.79 -7.76 -25.04
C PHE A 275 11.44 -6.39 -25.17
N ARG A 276 12.70 -6.24 -24.79
CA ARG A 276 13.47 -5.02 -25.06
C ARG A 276 14.93 -5.33 -25.36
N PHE A 277 15.55 -4.48 -26.16
CA PHE A 277 16.97 -4.54 -26.47
C PHE A 277 17.61 -3.19 -26.18
N LEU A 278 18.55 -3.16 -25.24
CA LEU A 278 19.31 -1.96 -24.89
C LEU A 278 20.75 -2.09 -25.38
N PHE A 279 21.33 -0.95 -25.73
CA PHE A 279 22.76 -0.83 -25.98
C PHE A 279 23.37 0.19 -25.03
N CYS A 280 24.57 -0.09 -24.51
CA CYS A 280 25.35 0.87 -23.74
C CYS A 280 24.55 1.64 -22.66
N SER A 281 23.73 0.97 -21.85
CA SER A 281 23.00 1.54 -20.70
C SER A 281 23.93 1.94 -19.56
N SER A 282 23.48 2.65 -18.53
CA SER A 282 24.25 3.02 -17.33
C SER A 282 24.81 1.79 -16.60
N VAL A 283 24.15 0.64 -16.70
CA VAL A 283 24.64 -0.65 -16.17
C VAL A 283 25.74 -1.24 -17.05
N ASN A 284 25.64 -1.11 -18.39
CA ASN A 284 26.57 -1.73 -19.36
C ASN A 284 27.59 -0.74 -19.98
N ALA A 285 27.47 0.54 -19.70
CA ALA A 285 28.27 1.63 -20.23
C ALA A 285 28.74 2.60 -19.14
N ALA A 286 28.48 2.31 -17.86
CA ALA A 286 29.37 2.81 -16.82
C ALA A 286 30.80 2.48 -17.27
N SER A 287 31.68 3.48 -17.25
CA SER A 287 33.06 3.34 -17.73
C SER A 287 33.79 2.15 -17.08
N SER A 288 33.37 1.77 -15.87
CA SER A 288 33.77 0.55 -15.17
C SER A 288 33.33 -0.75 -15.85
N ALA A 289 32.08 -0.90 -16.30
CA ALA A 289 31.59 -2.14 -16.91
C ALA A 289 32.25 -2.43 -18.28
N TRP A 290 32.40 -1.42 -19.13
CA TRP A 290 33.03 -1.58 -20.45
C TRP A 290 34.54 -1.79 -20.40
N SER A 291 35.22 -1.05 -19.51
CA SER A 291 36.69 -0.93 -19.54
C SER A 291 37.41 -1.65 -18.40
N ASN A 292 36.74 -1.93 -17.27
CA ASN A 292 37.39 -2.44 -16.06
C ASN A 292 36.85 -3.80 -15.61
N LEU A 293 35.62 -4.17 -16.01
CA LEU A 293 35.02 -5.46 -15.67
C LEU A 293 35.13 -6.43 -16.86
N PRO A 294 35.44 -7.71 -16.60
CA PRO A 294 35.40 -8.76 -17.62
C PRO A 294 34.09 -8.79 -18.40
N ALA A 295 34.17 -8.90 -19.72
CA ALA A 295 32.99 -8.91 -20.59
C ALA A 295 32.06 -10.12 -20.33
N ASP A 296 32.61 -11.20 -19.78
CA ASP A 296 31.91 -12.41 -19.36
C ASP A 296 31.36 -12.34 -17.92
N GLY A 297 31.63 -11.24 -17.21
CA GLY A 297 31.29 -11.05 -15.79
C GLY A 297 32.07 -11.93 -14.82
N LYS A 298 33.13 -12.62 -15.28
CA LYS A 298 33.95 -13.53 -14.47
C LYS A 298 35.41 -13.07 -14.48
N ASN A 299 36.24 -13.64 -15.35
CA ASN A 299 37.69 -13.45 -15.34
C ASN A 299 38.28 -13.20 -16.75
N GLY A 300 37.43 -13.05 -17.78
CA GLY A 300 37.84 -12.82 -19.15
C GLY A 300 38.31 -11.39 -19.45
N PRO A 301 38.70 -11.12 -20.71
CA PRO A 301 39.02 -9.76 -21.15
C PRO A 301 37.80 -8.84 -21.11
N THR A 302 38.06 -7.55 -20.94
CA THR A 302 37.04 -6.49 -20.98
C THR A 302 36.56 -6.24 -22.41
N CYS A 303 35.36 -5.66 -22.60
CA CYS A 303 34.91 -5.30 -23.96
C CYS A 303 35.83 -4.27 -24.62
N LYS A 304 36.47 -3.39 -23.84
CA LYS A 304 37.51 -2.48 -24.33
C LYS A 304 38.69 -3.24 -24.94
N GLU A 305 39.19 -4.28 -24.28
CA GLU A 305 40.32 -5.08 -24.78
C GLU A 305 39.93 -5.90 -26.02
N ILE A 306 38.73 -6.49 -26.01
CA ILE A 306 38.22 -7.31 -27.12
C ILE A 306 38.02 -6.48 -28.38
N THR A 307 37.43 -5.29 -28.23
CA THR A 307 37.01 -4.46 -29.38
C THR A 307 38.04 -3.40 -29.76
N GLY A 308 38.98 -3.08 -28.87
CA GLY A 308 39.92 -1.96 -29.02
C GLY A 308 39.28 -0.56 -28.84
N ALA A 309 37.97 -0.47 -28.58
CA ALA A 309 37.28 0.80 -28.47
C ALA A 309 37.27 1.33 -27.03
N ALA A 310 37.61 2.61 -26.86
CA ALA A 310 37.69 3.24 -25.54
C ALA A 310 36.33 3.38 -24.83
N GLN A 311 35.22 3.42 -25.57
CA GLN A 311 33.87 3.57 -25.03
C GLN A 311 32.89 2.67 -25.80
N CYS A 312 31.85 2.20 -25.11
CA CYS A 312 30.80 1.34 -25.69
C CYS A 312 30.18 1.96 -26.95
N ILE A 313 29.77 3.23 -26.89
CA ILE A 313 29.13 3.93 -28.02
C ILE A 313 30.05 4.07 -29.25
N VAL A 314 31.37 4.13 -29.02
CA VAL A 314 32.39 4.23 -30.08
C VAL A 314 32.53 2.89 -30.81
N TYR A 315 32.21 1.76 -30.17
CA TYR A 315 32.14 0.46 -30.81
C TYR A 315 30.76 0.19 -31.39
N VAL A 316 29.69 0.33 -30.59
CA VAL A 316 28.34 -0.05 -31.00
C VAL A 316 27.90 0.74 -32.23
N GLY A 317 28.13 2.06 -32.30
CA GLY A 317 27.66 2.87 -33.42
C GLY A 317 28.17 2.45 -34.81
N PRO A 318 29.49 2.38 -35.03
CA PRO A 318 30.06 2.08 -36.36
C PRO A 318 30.07 0.59 -36.75
N ASN A 319 29.75 -0.34 -35.84
CA ASN A 319 29.83 -1.78 -36.08
C ASN A 319 28.46 -2.49 -36.07
N PRO A 320 27.52 -2.13 -36.96
CA PRO A 320 26.16 -2.65 -36.90
C PRO A 320 26.06 -4.16 -37.20
N GLN A 321 26.97 -4.71 -38.00
CA GLN A 321 26.95 -6.12 -38.41
C GLN A 321 27.20 -7.10 -37.26
N GLU A 322 27.82 -6.64 -36.16
CA GLU A 322 28.04 -7.45 -34.96
C GLU A 322 26.72 -7.85 -34.28
N PHE A 323 25.64 -7.12 -34.55
CA PHE A 323 24.32 -7.32 -33.95
C PHE A 323 23.37 -8.14 -34.83
N LYS A 324 23.87 -8.74 -35.93
CA LYS A 324 23.04 -9.53 -36.86
C LYS A 324 22.34 -10.72 -36.20
N ASP A 325 23.02 -11.41 -35.28
CA ASP A 325 22.47 -12.55 -34.53
C ASP A 325 21.91 -12.12 -33.15
N PHE A 326 21.68 -10.81 -32.95
CA PHE A 326 21.14 -10.25 -31.70
C PHE A 326 19.63 -10.05 -31.79
N TYR A 327 18.89 -11.16 -31.89
CA TYR A 327 17.44 -11.15 -32.07
C TYR A 327 16.75 -12.35 -31.38
N PHE A 328 15.49 -12.15 -31.00
CA PHE A 328 14.59 -13.22 -30.61
C PHE A 328 13.84 -13.74 -31.84
N GLY A 329 13.91 -15.05 -32.07
CA GLY A 329 12.98 -15.76 -32.94
C GLY A 329 11.96 -16.46 -32.05
N VAL A 330 10.69 -16.06 -32.11
CA VAL A 330 9.61 -16.61 -31.28
C VAL A 330 8.70 -17.47 -32.16
N GLU A 331 8.42 -18.69 -31.73
CA GLU A 331 7.44 -19.58 -32.37
C GLU A 331 6.04 -19.30 -31.82
N ASP A 332 5.89 -19.36 -30.49
CA ASP A 332 4.67 -18.99 -29.79
C ASP A 332 4.93 -18.69 -28.31
N ILE A 333 3.98 -17.95 -27.72
CA ILE A 333 3.84 -17.75 -26.28
C ILE A 333 2.43 -18.21 -25.89
N ARG A 334 2.34 -19.20 -25.01
CA ARG A 334 1.06 -19.74 -24.52
C ARG A 334 0.88 -19.41 -23.05
N ILE A 335 -0.25 -18.79 -22.73
CA ILE A 335 -0.69 -18.45 -21.37
C ILE A 335 -1.79 -19.43 -20.97
N PHE A 336 -1.67 -19.99 -19.77
CA PHE A 336 -2.61 -20.93 -19.21
C PHE A 336 -3.09 -20.48 -17.84
N ASP A 337 -4.37 -20.69 -17.58
CA ASP A 337 -4.95 -20.51 -16.25
C ASP A 337 -4.78 -21.80 -15.45
N GLN A 338 -4.55 -21.69 -14.14
CA GLN A 338 -4.44 -22.86 -13.28
C GLN A 338 -5.82 -23.53 -13.12
N ASP A 339 -5.88 -24.84 -13.41
CA ASP A 339 -7.05 -25.68 -13.17
C ASP A 339 -7.21 -25.88 -11.66
N THR A 340 -7.87 -24.94 -11.01
CA THR A 340 -8.32 -25.11 -9.63
C THR A 340 -9.66 -25.84 -9.65
N GLN A 341 -9.79 -26.94 -8.90
CA GLN A 341 -11.12 -27.46 -8.60
C GLN A 341 -11.90 -26.34 -7.92
N SER A 342 -13.06 -25.98 -8.48
CA SER A 342 -13.86 -24.92 -7.90
C SER A 342 -14.27 -25.29 -6.48
N GLN A 343 -13.78 -24.53 -5.51
CA GLN A 343 -13.95 -24.81 -4.09
C GLN A 343 -14.47 -23.56 -3.40
N LEU A 344 -15.27 -23.79 -2.37
CA LEU A 344 -15.77 -22.78 -1.48
C LEU A 344 -15.84 -23.37 -0.07
N SER A 345 -15.01 -22.86 0.82
CA SER A 345 -14.97 -23.26 2.23
C SER A 345 -15.01 -22.04 3.13
N LEU A 346 -15.53 -22.23 4.34
CA LEU A 346 -15.53 -21.20 5.38
C LEU A 346 -14.29 -21.41 6.27
N ASP A 347 -13.50 -20.35 6.46
CA ASP A 347 -12.43 -20.37 7.45
C ASP A 347 -13.03 -20.30 8.86
N GLY A 348 -13.10 -21.46 9.53
CA GLY A 348 -13.61 -21.57 10.89
C GLY A 348 -12.71 -20.99 11.99
N SER A 349 -11.49 -20.54 11.65
CA SER A 349 -10.55 -19.91 12.58
C SER A 349 -10.61 -18.38 12.56
N SER A 350 -11.21 -17.79 11.53
CA SER A 350 -11.38 -16.33 11.39
C SER A 350 -12.69 -15.83 12.04
N PRO A 351 -12.66 -14.69 12.75
CA PRO A 351 -13.89 -14.04 13.20
C PRO A 351 -14.62 -13.40 12.01
N SER A 352 -15.86 -13.83 11.75
CA SER A 352 -16.78 -13.46 10.64
C SER A 352 -16.57 -14.19 9.30
N PHE A 353 -17.54 -14.11 8.38
CA PHE A 353 -17.65 -14.94 7.16
C PHE A 353 -16.49 -14.76 6.16
N THR A 354 -15.33 -15.30 6.49
CA THR A 354 -14.20 -15.41 5.58
C THR A 354 -14.34 -16.71 4.79
N PHE A 355 -14.48 -16.57 3.48
CA PHE A 355 -14.55 -17.69 2.56
C PHE A 355 -13.25 -17.82 1.80
N ASP A 356 -12.67 -19.01 1.86
CA ASP A 356 -11.65 -19.44 0.92
C ASP A 356 -12.36 -19.97 -0.32
N TYR A 357 -11.96 -19.44 -1.47
CA TYR A 357 -12.55 -19.81 -2.74
C TYR A 357 -11.48 -20.09 -3.79
N ALA A 358 -11.83 -20.95 -4.73
CA ALA A 358 -11.08 -21.18 -5.95
C ALA A 358 -12.05 -21.50 -7.09
N THR A 359 -11.72 -21.13 -8.32
CA THR A 359 -12.50 -21.41 -9.52
C THR A 359 -11.63 -21.40 -10.76
N SER A 360 -11.83 -22.38 -11.64
CA SER A 360 -11.22 -22.43 -12.97
C SER A 360 -11.89 -21.48 -13.97
N GLN A 361 -13.01 -20.85 -13.61
CA GLN A 361 -13.74 -19.87 -14.42
C GLN A 361 -13.65 -18.49 -13.78
N SER A 362 -12.44 -17.92 -13.72
CA SER A 362 -12.23 -16.60 -13.13
C SER A 362 -12.86 -15.50 -13.98
N SER A 363 -13.47 -14.52 -13.33
CA SER A 363 -14.06 -13.34 -13.96
C SER A 363 -14.13 -12.22 -12.93
N SER A 364 -13.97 -10.97 -13.38
CA SER A 364 -14.13 -9.79 -12.53
C SER A 364 -15.52 -9.67 -11.92
N ASP A 365 -16.50 -10.36 -12.52
CA ASP A 365 -17.91 -10.27 -12.15
C ASP A 365 -18.37 -11.48 -11.32
N ASN A 366 -17.46 -12.39 -10.95
CA ASN A 366 -17.79 -13.47 -10.04
C ASN A 366 -18.03 -12.93 -8.63
N TRP A 367 -18.89 -13.61 -7.86
CA TRP A 367 -19.27 -13.16 -6.52
C TRP A 367 -19.65 -14.34 -5.63
N ILE A 368 -19.49 -14.15 -4.33
CA ILE A 368 -19.96 -15.09 -3.31
C ILE A 368 -21.23 -14.52 -2.69
N GLY A 369 -22.30 -15.30 -2.69
CA GLY A 369 -23.57 -14.94 -2.04
C GLY A 369 -23.90 -15.90 -0.90
N ILE A 370 -24.57 -15.37 0.13
CA ILE A 370 -25.05 -16.11 1.30
C ILE A 370 -26.58 -16.10 1.32
N TRP A 371 -27.18 -17.24 1.67
CA TRP A 371 -28.62 -17.43 1.85
C TRP A 371 -28.92 -18.23 3.12
N PRO A 372 -30.10 -18.04 3.75
CA PRO A 372 -30.60 -19.01 4.72
C PRO A 372 -30.60 -20.42 4.13
N GLU A 373 -30.25 -21.43 4.93
CA GLU A 373 -30.18 -22.82 4.46
C GLU A 373 -31.53 -23.28 3.85
N ASP A 374 -32.63 -22.84 4.48
CA ASP A 374 -34.01 -23.14 4.12
C ASP A 374 -34.58 -22.34 2.93
N ASP A 375 -33.82 -21.39 2.37
CA ASP A 375 -34.25 -20.66 1.16
C ASP A 375 -34.22 -21.60 -0.07
N THR A 376 -35.39 -22.10 -0.44
CA THR A 376 -35.58 -22.99 -1.61
C THR A 376 -35.41 -22.32 -2.97
N GLN A 377 -35.37 -20.97 -3.02
CA GLN A 377 -35.22 -20.20 -4.25
C GLN A 377 -33.76 -19.77 -4.51
N ALA A 378 -32.83 -20.03 -3.60
CA ALA A 378 -31.42 -19.73 -3.80
C ALA A 378 -30.80 -20.59 -4.93
N PRO A 379 -29.86 -20.06 -5.74
CA PRO A 379 -29.33 -18.69 -5.73
C PRO A 379 -30.13 -17.71 -6.61
N GLN A 380 -31.34 -18.05 -7.04
CA GLN A 380 -32.17 -17.18 -7.89
C GLN A 380 -32.85 -16.05 -7.10
N SER A 381 -33.10 -16.24 -5.80
CA SER A 381 -33.51 -15.18 -4.87
C SER A 381 -32.37 -14.21 -4.55
N GLY A 382 -32.67 -13.10 -3.87
CA GLY A 382 -31.65 -12.16 -3.40
C GLY A 382 -30.84 -12.73 -2.22
N SER A 383 -29.52 -12.64 -2.28
CA SER A 383 -28.63 -13.04 -1.18
C SER A 383 -28.77 -12.10 0.03
N VAL A 384 -28.66 -12.64 1.25
CA VAL A 384 -28.69 -11.85 2.48
C VAL A 384 -27.39 -11.09 2.73
N ALA A 385 -26.27 -11.58 2.20
CA ALA A 385 -24.98 -10.91 2.15
C ALA A 385 -24.19 -11.44 0.96
N TRP A 386 -23.30 -10.62 0.39
CA TRP A 386 -22.50 -10.99 -0.77
C TRP A 386 -21.27 -10.10 -0.90
N GLU A 387 -20.25 -10.59 -1.61
CA GLU A 387 -19.09 -9.81 -2.07
C GLU A 387 -18.60 -10.28 -3.44
N TYR A 388 -17.99 -9.38 -4.21
CA TYR A 388 -17.32 -9.75 -5.47
C TYR A 388 -15.99 -10.47 -5.21
N VAL A 389 -15.67 -11.43 -6.08
CA VAL A 389 -14.41 -12.18 -6.06
C VAL A 389 -13.77 -12.15 -7.44
N THR A 390 -12.81 -11.25 -7.61
CA THR A 390 -12.22 -10.93 -8.93
C THR A 390 -11.07 -11.84 -9.32
N GLN A 391 -10.60 -12.69 -8.41
CA GLN A 391 -9.43 -13.56 -8.60
C GLN A 391 -9.87 -15.01 -8.89
N SER A 392 -8.97 -15.84 -9.41
CA SER A 392 -9.20 -17.27 -9.59
C SER A 392 -9.24 -18.04 -8.28
N SER A 393 -8.59 -17.52 -7.23
CA SER A 393 -8.63 -18.07 -5.88
C SER A 393 -8.23 -17.02 -4.85
N GLY A 394 -8.64 -17.20 -3.61
CA GLY A 394 -8.21 -16.35 -2.50
C GLY A 394 -9.13 -16.49 -1.29
N SER A 395 -8.94 -15.60 -0.31
CA SER A 395 -9.80 -15.50 0.87
C SER A 395 -10.52 -14.15 0.83
N ILE A 396 -11.85 -14.17 0.91
CA ILE A 396 -12.65 -12.94 0.95
C ILE A 396 -13.54 -12.92 2.17
N ARG A 397 -13.64 -11.75 2.80
CA ARG A 397 -14.54 -11.53 3.92
C ARG A 397 -15.87 -10.98 3.42
N VAL A 398 -16.94 -11.76 3.54
CA VAL A 398 -18.30 -11.29 3.30
C VAL A 398 -18.84 -10.68 4.57
N THR A 399 -19.12 -9.37 4.56
CA THR A 399 -19.59 -8.69 5.78
C THR A 399 -21.03 -9.10 6.10
N PRO A 400 -21.31 -9.72 7.28
CA PRO A 400 -22.67 -10.06 7.67
C PRO A 400 -23.54 -8.81 7.79
N ARG A 401 -24.78 -8.85 7.29
CA ARG A 401 -25.73 -7.75 7.48
C ARG A 401 -26.35 -7.81 8.89
N SER A 402 -26.67 -6.65 9.45
CA SER A 402 -27.30 -6.52 10.79
C SER A 402 -28.64 -7.26 10.92
N SER A 403 -29.32 -7.56 9.81
CA SER A 403 -30.56 -8.32 9.77
C SER A 403 -30.40 -9.84 9.84
N MET A 404 -29.16 -10.37 9.72
CA MET A 404 -28.90 -11.80 9.76
C MET A 404 -29.03 -12.33 11.20
N LYS A 405 -29.80 -13.41 11.37
CA LYS A 405 -30.03 -14.05 12.67
C LYS A 405 -29.15 -15.28 12.84
N ALA A 406 -28.89 -15.67 14.09
CA ALA A 406 -28.27 -16.95 14.39
C ALA A 406 -29.05 -18.10 13.71
N GLY A 407 -28.35 -19.01 13.05
CA GLY A 407 -28.97 -20.11 12.30
C GLY A 407 -28.06 -20.69 11.23
N LYS A 408 -28.61 -21.59 10.41
CA LYS A 408 -27.90 -22.22 9.31
C LYS A 408 -28.02 -21.44 8.02
N TYR A 409 -26.91 -21.32 7.32
CA TYR A 409 -26.82 -20.64 6.04
C TYR A 409 -26.09 -21.52 5.03
N LYS A 410 -26.20 -21.18 3.76
CA LYS A 410 -25.46 -21.77 2.66
C LYS A 410 -24.86 -20.66 1.81
N ALA A 411 -23.77 -20.95 1.13
CA ALA A 411 -23.12 -20.01 0.24
C ALA A 411 -22.86 -20.62 -1.13
N TYR A 412 -22.87 -19.75 -2.15
CA TYR A 412 -22.53 -20.12 -3.52
C TYR A 412 -21.48 -19.16 -4.05
N LEU A 413 -20.49 -19.71 -4.74
CA LEU A 413 -19.62 -18.99 -5.64
C LEU A 413 -20.30 -18.98 -7.01
N LEU A 414 -20.59 -17.80 -7.52
CA LEU A 414 -21.43 -17.59 -8.68
C LEU A 414 -20.71 -16.76 -9.74
N SER A 415 -20.97 -17.05 -11.00
CA SER A 415 -20.70 -16.14 -12.10
C SER A 415 -21.72 -15.01 -12.16
N ASN A 416 -21.47 -14.01 -13.02
CA ASN A 416 -22.36 -12.85 -13.22
C ASN A 416 -23.80 -13.26 -13.57
N ASP A 417 -23.97 -14.32 -14.37
CA ASP A 417 -25.27 -14.87 -14.77
C ASP A 417 -25.89 -15.83 -13.74
N ARG A 418 -25.32 -15.90 -12.53
CA ARG A 418 -25.73 -16.78 -11.41
C ARG A 418 -25.53 -18.27 -11.67
N THR A 419 -24.67 -18.66 -12.62
CA THR A 419 -24.23 -20.04 -12.73
C THR A 419 -23.40 -20.42 -11.49
N ILE A 420 -23.71 -21.58 -10.89
CA ILE A 420 -23.00 -22.07 -9.71
C ILE A 420 -21.64 -22.60 -10.12
N LEU A 421 -20.58 -21.94 -9.66
CA LEU A 421 -19.19 -22.35 -9.86
C LEU A 421 -18.73 -23.28 -8.72
N SER A 422 -19.15 -22.98 -7.48
CA SER A 422 -18.94 -23.84 -6.31
C SER A 422 -20.00 -23.55 -5.24
N SER A 423 -20.16 -24.45 -4.27
CA SER A 423 -21.17 -24.32 -3.22
C SER A 423 -20.66 -24.82 -1.88
N LEU A 424 -20.99 -24.07 -0.82
CA LEU A 424 -20.90 -24.49 0.56
C LEU A 424 -22.33 -24.81 1.05
N PRO A 425 -22.72 -26.08 1.16
CA PRO A 425 -24.12 -26.48 1.29
C PRO A 425 -24.76 -26.08 2.62
N SER A 426 -23.97 -25.97 3.69
CA SER A 426 -24.45 -25.56 5.00
C SER A 426 -23.27 -25.09 5.86
N PHE A 427 -23.48 -24.04 6.65
CA PHE A 427 -22.62 -23.63 7.75
C PHE A 427 -23.45 -22.96 8.84
N ASP A 428 -23.01 -23.11 10.09
CA ASP A 428 -23.66 -22.48 11.23
C ASP A 428 -23.17 -21.03 11.37
N TYR A 429 -24.11 -20.08 11.32
CA TYR A 429 -23.87 -18.74 11.80
C TYR A 429 -24.38 -18.64 13.22
N SER A 430 -23.46 -18.70 14.17
CA SER A 430 -23.72 -18.25 15.53
C SER A 430 -23.00 -16.91 15.69
N PRO A 431 -23.70 -15.76 15.74
CA PRO A 431 -23.09 -14.54 16.23
C PRO A 431 -22.61 -14.82 17.65
N THR A 432 -21.32 -15.16 17.80
CA THR A 432 -20.73 -15.50 19.09
C THR A 432 -20.89 -14.33 20.04
N SER A 433 -21.36 -14.62 21.25
CA SER A 433 -21.60 -13.65 22.34
C SER A 433 -20.33 -13.02 22.92
N ASP A 434 -19.19 -13.19 22.25
CA ASP A 434 -17.92 -12.50 22.50
C ASP A 434 -17.59 -11.47 21.41
N SER A 435 -18.45 -11.28 20.41
CA SER A 435 -18.29 -10.17 19.47
C SER A 435 -18.39 -8.86 20.22
N VAL A 436 -17.37 -8.02 20.15
CA VAL A 436 -17.44 -6.64 20.63
C VAL A 436 -18.49 -5.90 19.79
N ALA A 437 -19.49 -5.29 20.43
CA ALA A 437 -20.49 -4.46 19.75
C ALA A 437 -19.87 -3.18 19.17
N PHE A 438 -18.93 -2.60 19.92
CA PHE A 438 -18.03 -1.54 19.49
C PHE A 438 -16.91 -1.39 20.54
N SER A 439 -15.73 -0.95 20.11
CA SER A 439 -14.67 -0.53 21.03
C SER A 439 -14.64 0.99 21.13
N VAL A 440 -14.14 1.51 22.23
CA VAL A 440 -13.76 2.92 22.33
C VAL A 440 -12.35 3.04 22.89
N LYS A 441 -11.57 3.92 22.30
CA LYS A 441 -10.31 4.38 22.89
C LYS A 441 -10.54 5.75 23.48
N THR A 442 -10.23 5.92 24.75
CA THR A 442 -10.35 7.24 25.41
C THR A 442 -9.06 8.01 25.25
N HIS A 443 -9.17 9.32 25.05
CA HIS A 443 -8.04 10.22 24.89
C HIS A 443 -8.17 11.40 25.85
N TYR A 444 -7.03 11.88 26.37
CA TYR A 444 -7.02 13.08 27.21
C TYR A 444 -7.42 14.34 26.40
N ASN A 445 -6.93 14.43 25.17
CA ASN A 445 -7.24 15.53 24.25
C ASN A 445 -8.69 15.44 23.73
N THR A 446 -9.23 16.55 23.20
CA THR A 446 -10.61 16.63 22.71
C THR A 446 -10.79 16.21 21.24
N ASN A 447 -9.70 15.92 20.54
CA ASN A 447 -9.66 15.62 19.10
C ASN A 447 -8.99 14.27 18.79
N CYS A 448 -8.93 13.36 19.77
CA CYS A 448 -8.29 12.05 19.70
C CYS A 448 -6.81 12.07 19.27
N ALA A 449 -6.13 13.22 19.36
CA ALA A 449 -4.70 13.30 19.12
C ALA A 449 -3.93 12.77 20.33
N GLY A 450 -2.77 12.17 20.09
CA GLY A 450 -1.91 11.61 21.13
C GLY A 450 -2.22 10.14 21.46
N SER A 451 -1.61 9.64 22.52
CA SER A 451 -1.79 8.25 22.96
C SER A 451 -3.14 8.04 23.63
N ALA A 452 -3.78 6.91 23.35
CA ALA A 452 -4.99 6.50 24.05
C ALA A 452 -4.68 6.18 25.52
N ASN A 453 -5.53 6.68 26.43
CA ASN A 453 -5.43 6.42 27.87
C ASN A 453 -5.87 4.99 28.22
N ASN A 454 -6.91 4.49 27.56
CA ASN A 454 -7.36 3.11 27.65
C ASN A 454 -8.12 2.68 26.38
N ASN A 455 -8.33 1.38 26.25
CA ASN A 455 -9.25 0.77 25.29
C ASN A 455 -10.34 0.02 26.05
N VAL A 456 -11.60 0.27 25.72
CA VAL A 456 -12.75 -0.39 26.34
C VAL A 456 -13.55 -1.08 25.24
N ASP A 457 -13.72 -2.39 25.39
CA ASP A 457 -14.52 -3.20 24.49
C ASP A 457 -15.92 -3.39 25.08
N ILE A 458 -16.95 -2.96 24.35
CA ILE A 458 -18.34 -3.03 24.78
C ILE A 458 -18.99 -4.24 24.12
N LYS A 459 -19.49 -5.18 24.91
CA LYS A 459 -20.23 -6.35 24.42
C LYS A 459 -21.69 -6.01 24.09
N PRO A 460 -22.36 -6.76 23.21
CA PRO A 460 -23.80 -6.64 22.95
C PRO A 460 -24.60 -6.88 24.24
N GLY A 461 -25.45 -5.92 24.63
CA GLY A 461 -26.24 -6.04 25.86
C GLY A 461 -26.55 -4.69 26.51
N ASN A 462 -26.82 -4.71 27.82
CA ASN A 462 -26.98 -3.49 28.61
C ASN A 462 -25.63 -2.77 28.68
N GLY A 463 -25.63 -1.46 28.42
CA GLY A 463 -24.42 -0.65 28.26
C GLY A 463 -23.37 -0.78 29.37
N VAL A 464 -22.18 -0.26 29.11
CA VAL A 464 -21.05 -0.30 30.02
C VAL A 464 -20.83 1.08 30.62
N CYS A 465 -20.67 1.14 31.94
CA CYS A 465 -20.19 2.34 32.60
C CYS A 465 -18.66 2.44 32.52
N VAL A 466 -18.16 3.60 32.12
CA VAL A 466 -16.73 3.90 32.02
C VAL A 466 -16.42 5.12 32.89
N ASN A 467 -15.62 4.91 33.93
CA ASN A 467 -15.10 5.99 34.76
C ASN A 467 -14.03 6.76 34.00
N THR A 468 -14.17 8.08 33.93
CA THR A 468 -13.22 8.92 33.19
C THR A 468 -12.08 9.42 34.05
N ASN A 469 -12.21 9.34 35.38
CA ASN A 469 -11.26 9.91 36.34
C ASN A 469 -10.82 11.34 35.98
N CYS A 470 -11.72 12.12 35.36
CA CYS A 470 -11.45 13.47 34.89
C CYS A 470 -10.29 13.60 33.86
N GLY A 471 -9.98 12.52 33.15
CA GLY A 471 -8.86 12.45 32.20
C GLY A 471 -9.26 12.10 30.77
N VAL A 472 -10.53 12.27 30.39
CA VAL A 472 -11.03 11.89 29.05
C VAL A 472 -11.74 13.07 28.38
N GLY A 473 -11.11 13.64 27.35
CA GLY A 473 -11.66 14.72 26.54
C GLY A 473 -12.31 14.27 25.23
N SER A 474 -11.95 13.09 24.72
CA SER A 474 -12.55 12.51 23.50
C SER A 474 -12.57 10.99 23.47
N LEU A 475 -13.41 10.45 22.59
CA LEU A 475 -13.53 9.03 22.27
C LEU A 475 -13.23 8.81 20.79
N GLU A 476 -12.24 7.97 20.50
CA GLU A 476 -12.07 7.34 19.18
C GLU A 476 -12.90 6.06 19.18
N ILE A 477 -13.77 5.92 18.18
CA ILE A 477 -14.65 4.76 18.02
C ILE A 477 -14.17 4.01 16.77
N PRO A 478 -13.36 2.95 16.90
CA PRO A 478 -12.85 2.22 15.75
C PRO A 478 -13.97 1.56 14.94
N SER A 479 -13.66 1.18 13.70
CA SER A 479 -14.61 0.57 12.76
C SER A 479 -15.15 -0.80 13.20
N VAL A 480 -14.47 -1.47 14.15
CA VAL A 480 -14.83 -2.81 14.63
C VAL A 480 -16.12 -2.84 15.46
N GLY A 481 -16.98 -3.81 15.18
CA GLY A 481 -18.09 -4.22 16.04
C GLY A 481 -19.47 -4.32 15.37
N SER A 482 -20.46 -4.80 16.12
CA SER A 482 -21.79 -5.21 15.65
C SER A 482 -22.97 -4.32 16.07
N CYS A 483 -22.77 -3.13 16.66
CA CYS A 483 -23.91 -2.22 16.97
C CYS A 483 -24.77 -2.00 15.71
N PRO A 484 -26.11 -2.14 15.81
CA PRO A 484 -27.05 -1.84 14.73
C PRO A 484 -26.81 -0.43 14.19
N ASN A 485 -26.78 -0.29 12.86
CA ASN A 485 -26.60 0.96 12.12
C ASN A 485 -25.36 1.82 12.47
N GLY A 486 -24.41 1.28 13.25
CA GLY A 486 -23.13 1.93 13.57
C GLY A 486 -23.20 3.02 14.65
N GLN A 487 -24.34 3.19 15.33
CA GLN A 487 -24.56 4.30 16.25
C GLN A 487 -24.32 3.92 17.72
N VAL A 488 -23.47 4.69 18.37
CA VAL A 488 -23.04 4.54 19.76
C VAL A 488 -23.62 5.67 20.59
N ARG A 489 -24.41 5.34 21.62
CA ARG A 489 -24.94 6.31 22.57
C ARG A 489 -23.98 6.49 23.74
N ILE A 490 -23.70 7.75 24.05
CA ILE A 490 -22.77 8.21 25.08
C ILE A 490 -23.56 9.07 26.07
N SER A 491 -23.80 8.57 27.28
CA SER A 491 -24.52 9.31 28.33
C SER A 491 -23.56 9.81 29.41
N TYR A 492 -23.81 11.01 29.94
CA TYR A 492 -22.92 11.70 30.87
C TYR A 492 -23.48 11.68 32.29
N TRP A 493 -22.67 11.25 33.27
CA TRP A 493 -23.08 11.06 34.65
C TRP A 493 -22.18 11.81 35.64
N GLN A 494 -22.80 12.40 36.66
CA GLN A 494 -22.15 13.25 37.65
C GLN A 494 -21.05 12.54 38.45
N HIS A 495 -21.29 11.33 38.92
CA HIS A 495 -20.33 10.61 39.77
C HIS A 495 -19.65 9.46 39.03
N ALA A 496 -18.68 8.82 39.68
CA ALA A 496 -18.15 7.55 39.20
C ALA A 496 -19.27 6.48 39.21
N ASP A 497 -19.06 5.42 38.44
CA ASP A 497 -19.93 4.25 38.32
C ASP A 497 -21.35 4.58 37.82
N CYS A 498 -21.46 5.66 37.03
CA CYS A 498 -22.70 6.12 36.41
C CYS A 498 -23.82 6.38 37.43
N ALA A 499 -23.42 6.97 38.57
CA ALA A 499 -24.30 7.39 39.65
C ALA A 499 -24.46 8.92 39.68
N GLY A 500 -25.43 9.38 40.49
CA GLY A 500 -25.76 10.80 40.66
C GLY A 500 -26.64 11.34 39.54
N ASP A 501 -26.58 12.66 39.32
CA ASP A 501 -27.34 13.32 38.28
C ASP A 501 -26.91 12.87 36.88
N TRP A 502 -27.90 12.65 36.01
CA TRP A 502 -27.71 12.35 34.60
C TRP A 502 -27.90 13.62 33.77
N TYR A 503 -26.86 14.03 33.04
CA TYR A 503 -26.84 15.30 32.28
C TYR A 503 -27.25 15.14 30.81
N GLY A 504 -27.77 13.96 30.44
CA GLY A 504 -28.18 13.66 29.07
C GLY A 504 -27.13 12.84 28.32
N TYR A 505 -27.21 12.86 26.99
CA TYR A 505 -26.46 11.97 26.12
C TYR A 505 -26.20 12.58 24.74
N GLY A 506 -25.34 11.90 23.95
CA GLY A 506 -25.21 12.15 22.52
C GLY A 506 -24.77 10.90 21.76
N TYR A 507 -24.55 11.06 20.47
CA TYR A 507 -24.27 9.96 19.55
C TYR A 507 -22.93 10.11 18.83
N GLY A 508 -22.27 8.98 18.61
CA GLY A 508 -21.10 8.85 17.73
C GLY A 508 -21.26 7.68 16.78
N SER A 509 -20.57 7.74 15.64
CA SER A 509 -20.52 6.64 14.67
C SER A 509 -19.20 5.88 14.82
N ARG A 510 -19.19 4.60 14.44
CA ARG A 510 -17.91 3.90 14.22
C ARG A 510 -17.08 4.58 13.14
N ASP A 511 -15.76 4.40 13.22
CA ASP A 511 -14.75 5.07 12.39
C ASP A 511 -14.74 6.60 12.54
N THR A 512 -15.05 7.09 13.75
CA THR A 512 -15.02 8.53 14.03
C THR A 512 -14.28 8.85 15.33
N CYS A 513 -13.71 10.04 15.38
CA CYS A 513 -13.27 10.67 16.62
C CYS A 513 -14.34 11.66 17.09
N ARG A 514 -14.65 11.64 18.38
CA ARG A 514 -15.67 12.50 18.98
C ARG A 514 -15.17 13.18 20.25
N GLY A 515 -15.13 14.51 20.24
CA GLY A 515 -14.98 15.32 21.45
C GLY A 515 -16.18 15.16 22.39
N LEU A 516 -15.92 15.08 23.69
CA LEU A 516 -16.96 14.92 24.70
C LEU A 516 -17.53 16.28 25.14
N TRP A 517 -18.78 16.27 25.61
CA TRP A 517 -19.43 17.45 26.18
C TRP A 517 -18.55 18.05 27.29
N SER A 518 -18.54 19.39 27.44
CA SER A 518 -17.70 20.12 28.40
C SER A 518 -16.20 19.80 28.31
N ASN A 519 -15.72 19.31 27.17
CA ASN A 519 -14.34 18.84 26.97
C ASN A 519 -13.89 17.79 28.00
N GLY A 520 -14.83 17.04 28.58
CA GLY A 520 -14.56 16.01 29.60
C GLY A 520 -14.65 16.47 31.07
N TRP A 521 -14.98 17.74 31.35
CA TRP A 521 -14.90 18.29 32.71
C TRP A 521 -16.22 18.30 33.50
N GLY A 522 -17.36 18.18 32.82
CA GLY A 522 -18.71 18.29 33.38
C GLY A 522 -19.27 17.00 33.98
N PHE A 523 -18.53 15.89 33.93
CA PHE A 523 -19.00 14.56 34.35
C PHE A 523 -17.82 13.69 34.81
N ARG A 524 -18.09 12.62 35.57
CA ARG A 524 -17.06 11.68 36.08
C ARG A 524 -17.13 10.28 35.48
N SER A 525 -18.23 9.94 34.82
CA SER A 525 -18.37 8.67 34.12
C SER A 525 -19.28 8.79 32.91
N LEU A 526 -19.12 7.82 32.00
CA LEU A 526 -19.88 7.68 30.76
C LEU A 526 -20.63 6.36 30.78
N TRP A 527 -21.89 6.36 30.37
CA TRP A 527 -22.61 5.13 30.05
C TRP A 527 -22.66 4.94 28.52
N LEU A 528 -22.01 3.88 28.04
CA LEU A 528 -21.83 3.58 26.62
C LEU A 528 -22.70 2.39 26.22
N SER A 529 -23.54 2.56 25.19
CA SER A 529 -24.45 1.50 24.72
C SER A 529 -24.71 1.61 23.22
N CYS A 530 -25.09 0.49 22.59
CA CYS A 530 -25.76 0.57 21.28
C CYS A 530 -27.20 1.06 21.50
N ALA A 531 -27.58 2.14 20.84
CA ALA A 531 -28.97 2.60 20.83
C ALA A 531 -29.23 3.45 19.58
N GLU A 532 -30.47 3.45 19.11
CA GLU A 532 -30.91 4.34 18.03
C GLU A 532 -31.39 5.68 18.62
N PRO A 533 -31.16 6.82 17.96
CA PRO A 533 -31.66 8.13 18.37
C PRO A 533 -33.16 8.19 18.58
N ASP A 534 -33.93 7.31 17.94
CA ASP A 534 -35.39 7.26 18.06
C ASP A 534 -35.85 6.35 19.21
N SER A 535 -34.94 5.57 19.80
CA SER A 535 -35.20 4.72 20.97
C SER A 535 -35.01 5.44 22.31
N ASP A 536 -34.72 6.74 22.29
CA ASP A 536 -34.39 7.48 23.49
C ASP A 536 -35.58 7.91 24.33
N CYS A 537 -35.40 7.80 25.65
CA CYS A 537 -36.43 8.17 26.62
C CYS A 537 -36.81 9.67 26.58
N ILE A 538 -35.92 10.58 26.14
CA ILE A 538 -36.28 12.00 25.97
C ILE A 538 -37.22 12.19 24.78
N LYS A 539 -36.93 11.55 23.62
CA LYS A 539 -37.83 11.59 22.46
C LYS A 539 -39.15 10.86 22.69
N GLN A 540 -39.12 9.84 23.55
CA GLN A 540 -40.30 9.10 24.00
C GLN A 540 -41.02 9.79 25.17
N GLU A 541 -40.52 10.95 25.63
CA GLU A 541 -41.06 11.72 26.75
C GLU A 541 -41.17 10.95 28.09
N THR A 542 -40.33 9.92 28.28
CA THR A 542 -40.31 9.07 29.47
C THR A 542 -39.20 9.42 30.48
N CYS A 543 -38.32 10.37 30.17
CA CYS A 543 -37.27 10.85 31.08
C CYS A 543 -36.91 12.33 30.82
N THR A 544 -36.21 12.98 31.75
CA THR A 544 -35.70 14.36 31.60
C THR A 544 -34.30 14.47 32.19
N ALA A 545 -33.39 15.13 31.47
CA ALA A 545 -32.02 15.35 31.95
C ALA A 545 -31.99 16.38 33.08
N ALA A 546 -31.08 16.19 34.03
CA ALA A 546 -30.77 17.19 35.04
C ALA A 546 -30.20 18.46 34.37
N PRO A 547 -30.41 19.65 34.98
CA PRO A 547 -29.78 20.87 34.48
C PRO A 547 -28.25 20.76 34.50
N GLU A 548 -27.61 21.44 33.56
CA GLU A 548 -26.14 21.52 33.47
C GLU A 548 -25.56 22.08 34.78
N PRO A 549 -24.53 21.44 35.37
CA PRO A 549 -23.98 21.86 36.65
C PRO A 549 -23.34 23.25 36.53
N SER A 550 -23.59 24.12 37.51
CA SER A 550 -23.06 25.49 37.53
C SER A 550 -21.52 25.55 37.63
N THR A 551 -20.90 24.48 38.12
CA THR A 551 -19.45 24.27 38.17
C THR A 551 -19.15 22.89 37.60
N GLU A 552 -18.23 22.80 36.64
CA GLU A 552 -17.81 21.54 36.03
C GLU A 552 -17.39 20.51 37.11
N VAL A 553 -18.00 19.32 37.07
CA VAL A 553 -17.93 18.32 38.15
C VAL A 553 -16.52 17.80 38.44
N CYS A 554 -15.68 17.70 37.41
CA CYS A 554 -14.27 17.35 37.53
C CYS A 554 -13.38 18.53 37.92
N ARG A 555 -13.83 19.76 37.64
CA ARG A 555 -13.13 21.00 37.92
C ARG A 555 -13.27 21.43 39.38
N ALA A 556 -14.45 21.20 39.97
CA ALA A 556 -14.70 21.43 41.40
C ALA A 556 -13.74 20.68 42.33
N THR A 557 -13.13 19.59 41.85
CA THR A 557 -12.13 18.81 42.59
C THR A 557 -10.68 19.05 42.18
N ALA A 558 -10.43 19.56 40.97
CA ALA A 558 -9.07 19.86 40.49
C ALA A 558 -8.57 21.22 41.04
N ASP A 559 -9.47 22.17 41.24
CA ASP A 559 -9.15 23.55 41.66
C ASP A 559 -9.39 23.80 43.16
N ALA A 560 -9.26 22.78 44.02
CA ALA A 560 -9.27 22.98 45.46
C ALA A 560 -7.94 23.66 45.91
N GLY A 561 -7.75 24.94 45.55
CA GLY A 561 -6.64 25.76 46.02
C GLY A 561 -6.14 26.93 45.15
N THR A 562 -6.64 27.17 43.93
CA THR A 562 -6.08 28.23 43.04
C THR A 562 -7.10 29.33 42.72
N THR A 563 -6.66 30.60 42.77
CA THR A 563 -7.49 31.80 42.47
C THR A 563 -7.27 32.36 41.06
N ASP A 564 -6.41 31.71 40.26
CA ASP A 564 -5.87 32.26 39.01
C ASP A 564 -6.57 31.65 37.79
N ALA A 565 -7.09 32.50 36.90
CA ALA A 565 -7.89 32.08 35.76
C ALA A 565 -7.06 31.49 34.61
N PHE A 566 -5.90 32.07 34.30
CA PHE A 566 -4.91 31.51 33.38
C PHE A 566 -3.57 32.23 33.50
N HIS A 567 -2.50 31.57 33.06
CA HIS A 567 -1.18 32.17 32.88
C HIS A 567 -0.85 32.27 31.39
N LEU A 568 -0.12 33.31 30.99
CA LEU A 568 0.38 33.42 29.62
C LEU A 568 1.73 34.12 29.57
N LYS A 569 2.48 33.82 28.50
CA LYS A 569 3.72 34.49 28.13
C LYS A 569 3.53 35.20 26.82
N THR A 570 3.94 36.46 26.75
CA THR A 570 3.98 37.23 25.50
C THR A 570 5.34 37.08 24.85
N ARG A 571 5.40 36.93 23.53
CA ARG A 571 6.65 36.70 22.80
C ARG A 571 6.78 37.61 21.59
N TYR A 572 8.02 37.94 21.22
CA TYR A 572 8.33 38.83 20.11
C TYR A 572 7.94 38.22 18.76
N SER A 573 8.22 36.93 18.54
CA SER A 573 7.87 36.26 17.30
C SER A 573 6.37 36.01 17.19
N THR A 574 5.88 35.78 15.96
CA THR A 574 4.48 35.40 15.73
C THR A 574 4.21 33.90 15.91
N GLY A 575 5.24 33.09 16.16
CA GLY A 575 5.16 31.63 16.24
C GLY A 575 5.34 31.07 17.65
N CYS A 576 5.22 31.91 18.68
CA CYS A 576 5.47 31.57 20.09
C CYS A 576 6.84 30.94 20.37
N THR A 577 7.84 31.32 19.60
CA THR A 577 9.25 30.95 19.80
C THR A 577 10.09 32.20 20.12
N GLY A 578 11.29 32.01 20.67
CA GLY A 578 12.18 33.11 21.07
C GLY A 578 11.82 33.71 22.43
N ASP A 579 12.42 34.85 22.76
CA ASP A 579 12.39 35.41 24.11
C ASP A 579 10.99 35.86 24.57
N VAL A 580 10.76 35.72 25.89
CA VAL A 580 9.54 36.14 26.57
C VAL A 580 9.64 37.62 26.90
N HIS A 581 8.64 38.40 26.50
CA HIS A 581 8.57 39.84 26.75
C HIS A 581 7.87 40.17 28.08
N ASN A 582 6.75 39.52 28.36
CA ASN A 582 6.03 39.59 29.63
C ASN A 582 5.50 38.20 30.01
N GLU A 583 5.46 37.89 31.31
CA GLU A 583 4.76 36.74 31.88
C GLU A 583 3.65 37.26 32.79
N VAL A 584 2.42 36.82 32.56
CA VAL A 584 1.21 37.43 33.13
C VAL A 584 0.30 36.35 33.70
N THR A 585 -0.02 36.50 34.99
CA THR A 585 -1.00 35.69 35.71
C THR A 585 -2.31 36.45 35.80
N VAL A 586 -3.35 35.97 35.12
CA VAL A 586 -4.64 36.64 35.07
C VAL A 586 -5.59 36.06 36.10
N PRO A 587 -6.11 36.86 37.05
CA PRO A 587 -7.06 36.38 38.05
C PRO A 587 -8.47 36.23 37.46
N HIS A 588 -9.36 35.54 38.19
CA HIS A 588 -10.78 35.54 37.86
C HIS A 588 -11.42 36.93 37.92
N GLY A 589 -12.30 37.25 36.96
CA GLY A 589 -13.08 38.49 36.95
C GLY A 589 -12.66 39.44 35.83
N ASN A 590 -12.32 40.68 36.17
CA ASN A 590 -12.31 41.83 35.25
C ASN A 590 -11.32 41.70 34.08
N GLY A 591 -10.32 40.81 34.14
CA GLY A 591 -9.25 40.71 33.15
C GLY A 591 -8.05 41.58 33.52
N GLN A 592 -7.03 41.53 32.67
CA GLN A 592 -5.76 42.20 32.92
C GLN A 592 -5.25 42.90 31.67
N CYS A 593 -4.75 44.12 31.84
CA CYS A 593 -4.08 44.85 30.78
C CYS A 593 -2.60 44.44 30.67
N ILE A 594 -2.11 44.32 29.44
CA ILE A 594 -0.72 44.01 29.12
C ILE A 594 -0.22 45.05 28.13
N ASP A 595 0.80 45.82 28.53
CA ASP A 595 1.51 46.71 27.63
C ASP A 595 2.51 45.93 26.79
N THR A 596 2.41 46.10 25.47
CA THR A 596 3.20 45.31 24.51
C THR A 596 4.51 45.96 24.14
N ASN A 597 4.65 47.27 24.41
CA ASN A 597 5.79 48.10 24.01
C ASN A 597 6.21 47.89 22.53
N CYS A 598 5.27 47.57 21.65
CA CYS A 598 5.52 47.26 20.24
C CYS A 598 6.47 46.08 20.01
N ALA A 599 6.55 45.15 20.97
CA ALA A 599 7.51 44.05 20.99
C ALA A 599 6.84 42.67 21.14
N VAL A 600 5.53 42.56 20.89
CA VAL A 600 4.78 41.30 21.09
C VAL A 600 4.06 40.91 19.80
N GLY A 601 4.45 39.77 19.23
CA GLY A 601 3.82 39.16 18.05
C GLY A 601 2.92 37.96 18.35
N SER A 602 3.04 37.34 19.53
CA SER A 602 2.21 36.19 19.93
C SER A 602 2.01 36.05 21.45
N LEU A 603 0.98 35.28 21.82
CA LEU A 603 0.69 34.83 23.19
C LEU A 603 0.84 33.31 23.27
N ASP A 604 1.68 32.87 24.19
CA ASP A 604 1.89 31.48 24.58
C ASP A 604 1.06 31.22 25.85
N ILE A 605 -0.13 30.63 25.67
CA ILE A 605 -1.14 30.52 26.73
C ILE A 605 -0.95 29.19 27.44
N ASP A 606 -0.64 29.24 28.74
CA ASP A 606 -0.32 28.06 29.54
C ASP A 606 -1.54 27.15 29.74
N ASN A 607 -1.28 25.90 30.12
CA ASN A 607 -2.30 24.94 30.49
C ASN A 607 -2.87 25.19 31.90
N VAL A 608 -2.17 25.95 32.74
CA VAL A 608 -2.52 26.24 34.14
C VAL A 608 -3.61 27.33 34.24
N GLY A 609 -4.55 27.13 35.16
CA GLY A 609 -5.62 28.07 35.52
C GLY A 609 -7.01 27.45 35.37
N ASN A 610 -8.06 28.24 35.56
CA ASN A 610 -9.44 27.78 35.55
C ASN A 610 -10.44 28.80 34.93
N CYS A 611 -10.08 29.40 33.80
CA CYS A 611 -10.96 30.21 32.95
C CYS A 611 -12.26 29.49 32.53
N PRO A 612 -13.46 29.95 32.94
CA PRO A 612 -14.72 29.29 32.63
C PRO A 612 -14.89 29.07 31.13
N ASN A 613 -15.24 27.85 30.71
CA ASN A 613 -15.44 27.44 29.30
C ASN A 613 -14.18 27.35 28.41
N GLY A 614 -12.98 27.64 28.94
CA GLY A 614 -11.71 27.42 28.24
C GLY A 614 -11.33 28.47 27.17
N GLU A 615 -12.12 29.53 27.03
CA GLU A 615 -11.91 30.59 26.04
C GLU A 615 -11.31 31.86 26.68
N LEU A 616 -10.17 32.30 26.13
CA LEU A 616 -9.48 33.54 26.49
C LEU A 616 -9.82 34.61 25.45
N ARG A 617 -10.41 35.71 25.89
CA ARG A 617 -10.67 36.89 25.03
C ARG A 617 -9.51 37.86 25.12
N ILE A 618 -9.06 38.33 23.96
CA ILE A 618 -7.98 39.29 23.75
C ILE A 618 -8.59 40.54 23.13
N SER A 619 -8.41 41.71 23.75
CA SER A 619 -8.90 42.99 23.27
C SER A 619 -7.73 43.90 22.89
N TYR A 620 -7.78 44.56 21.73
CA TYR A 620 -6.68 45.36 21.18
C TYR A 620 -6.91 46.87 21.37
N TRP A 621 -5.94 47.55 21.98
CA TRP A 621 -6.07 48.98 22.34
C TRP A 621 -4.94 49.85 21.78
N GLU A 622 -5.30 51.06 21.36
CA GLU A 622 -4.42 52.01 20.69
C GLU A 622 -3.24 52.48 21.55
N GLN A 623 -3.47 52.77 22.83
CA GLN A 623 -2.44 53.28 23.74
C GLN A 623 -2.07 52.25 24.81
N SER A 624 -0.98 52.50 25.53
CA SER A 624 -0.63 51.73 26.74
C SER A 624 -1.71 51.87 27.82
N GLY A 625 -1.78 50.91 28.72
CA GLY A 625 -2.77 50.86 29.81
C GLY A 625 -4.19 50.56 29.32
N CYS A 626 -4.35 49.93 28.16
CA CYS A 626 -5.65 49.54 27.59
C CYS A 626 -6.61 50.72 27.47
N SER A 627 -6.10 51.79 26.86
CA SER A 627 -6.77 53.07 26.72
C SER A 627 -6.71 53.59 25.28
N GLY A 628 -7.44 54.66 24.98
CA GLY A 628 -7.57 55.19 23.62
C GLY A 628 -8.60 54.43 22.79
N LYS A 629 -8.43 54.41 21.47
CA LYS A 629 -9.33 53.68 20.57
C LYS A 629 -9.26 52.17 20.77
N TRP A 630 -10.40 51.52 20.64
CA TRP A 630 -10.54 50.08 20.74
C TRP A 630 -10.67 49.45 19.35
N PHE A 631 -9.69 48.63 18.96
CA PHE A 631 -9.59 48.04 17.62
C PHE A 631 -10.22 46.65 17.50
N GLY A 632 -10.98 46.23 18.51
CA GLY A 632 -11.71 44.97 18.50
C GLY A 632 -11.02 43.88 19.31
N TYR A 633 -11.38 42.63 19.01
CA TYR A 633 -11.04 41.49 19.85
C TYR A 633 -10.73 40.22 19.04
N GLY A 634 -10.14 39.25 19.73
CA GLY A 634 -9.91 37.89 19.25
C GLY A 634 -9.95 36.90 20.40
N TYR A 635 -9.83 35.61 20.07
CA TYR A 635 -9.83 34.53 21.06
C TYR A 635 -8.60 33.66 20.95
N GLY A 636 -8.27 33.02 22.07
CA GLY A 636 -7.29 31.95 22.18
C GLY A 636 -7.78 30.89 23.17
N SER A 637 -7.14 29.73 23.13
CA SER A 637 -7.41 28.64 24.06
C SER A 637 -6.16 28.35 24.89
N ARG A 638 -6.33 27.74 26.06
CA ARG A 638 -5.19 27.28 26.86
C ARG A 638 -4.38 26.21 26.12
N ASN A 639 -3.10 26.10 26.46
CA ASN A 639 -2.16 25.22 25.80
C ASN A 639 -2.07 25.45 24.28
N THR A 640 -2.23 26.71 23.85
CA THR A 640 -2.09 27.08 22.45
C THR A 640 -1.17 28.28 22.27
N CYS A 641 -0.47 28.27 21.14
CA CYS A 641 0.20 29.44 20.62
C CYS A 641 -0.79 30.27 19.81
N ARG A 642 -0.94 31.55 20.18
CA ARG A 642 -1.80 32.50 19.46
C ARG A 642 -0.98 33.63 18.85
N LYS A 643 -0.86 33.63 17.52
CA LYS A 643 -0.40 34.81 16.76
C LYS A 643 -1.35 35.97 16.99
N LEU A 644 -0.84 37.17 17.24
CA LEU A 644 -1.68 38.36 17.42
C LEU A 644 -2.09 38.99 16.08
N TRP A 645 -3.20 39.72 16.10
CA TRP A 645 -3.66 40.52 14.95
C TRP A 645 -2.56 41.48 14.48
N SER A 646 -2.49 41.73 13.17
CA SER A 646 -1.42 42.48 12.46
C SER A 646 0.02 42.08 12.80
N GLY A 647 0.22 40.90 13.42
CA GLY A 647 1.52 40.48 13.93
C GLY A 647 2.04 41.33 15.10
N GLY A 648 1.19 42.12 15.76
CA GLY A 648 1.57 42.96 16.91
C GLY A 648 1.83 44.44 16.59
N SER A 649 1.64 44.88 15.34
CA SER A 649 2.05 46.22 14.88
C SER A 649 0.95 47.30 14.97
N SER A 650 -0.29 46.93 15.27
CA SER A 650 -1.42 47.88 15.15
C SER A 650 -2.02 48.32 16.49
N PHE A 651 -1.43 47.95 17.62
CA PHE A 651 -1.92 48.27 18.96
C PHE A 651 -0.74 48.34 19.94
N LYS A 652 -0.90 49.07 21.04
CA LYS A 652 0.16 49.20 22.07
C LYS A 652 -0.11 48.38 23.32
N SER A 653 -1.37 48.00 23.57
CA SER A 653 -1.71 47.15 24.70
C SER A 653 -2.85 46.18 24.41
N LEU A 654 -2.95 45.15 25.26
CA LEU A 654 -3.90 44.06 25.18
C LEU A 654 -4.69 43.95 26.50
N TRP A 655 -6.01 43.83 26.42
CA TRP A 655 -6.81 43.40 27.57
C TRP A 655 -7.15 41.92 27.43
N VAL A 656 -6.67 41.10 28.36
CA VAL A 656 -6.93 39.65 28.38
C VAL A 656 -7.90 39.29 29.50
N SER A 657 -8.93 38.51 29.20
CA SER A 657 -9.97 38.13 30.15
C SER A 657 -10.61 36.80 29.79
N CYS A 658 -11.28 36.17 30.76
CA CYS A 658 -12.16 35.04 30.50
C CYS A 658 -13.52 35.53 30.00
N ALA A 659 -13.87 35.21 28.76
CA ALA A 659 -15.18 35.52 28.20
C ALA A 659 -15.47 34.63 27.00
N LYS A 660 -16.74 34.20 26.86
CA LYS A 660 -17.19 33.47 25.67
C LYS A 660 -17.23 34.38 24.45
N GLN A 661 -17.11 33.80 23.26
CA GLN A 661 -17.33 34.56 22.04
C GLN A 661 -18.75 35.17 21.94
N SER A 662 -19.76 34.44 22.42
CA SER A 662 -21.16 34.90 22.48
C SER A 662 -21.39 36.07 23.45
N ASP A 663 -20.44 36.32 24.36
CA ASP A 663 -20.59 37.32 25.42
C ASP A 663 -20.02 38.67 25.02
N ASP A 664 -19.38 38.76 23.85
CA ASP A 664 -18.80 39.99 23.38
C ASP A 664 -19.86 41.03 22.98
N CYS A 665 -19.60 42.29 23.34
CA CYS A 665 -20.54 43.37 23.11
C CYS A 665 -20.81 43.61 21.61
N VAL A 666 -19.87 43.31 20.72
CA VAL A 666 -20.12 43.40 19.26
C VAL A 666 -21.05 42.28 18.82
N SER A 667 -20.84 41.06 19.32
CA SER A 667 -21.71 39.90 19.02
C SER A 667 -23.13 40.08 19.59
N ARG A 668 -23.24 40.84 20.68
CA ARG A 668 -24.51 41.24 21.29
C ARG A 668 -25.10 42.55 20.73
N GLY A 669 -24.39 43.22 19.80
CA GLY A 669 -24.81 44.49 19.20
C GLY A 669 -24.85 45.67 20.16
N THR A 670 -24.15 45.59 21.31
CA THR A 670 -24.14 46.62 22.37
C THR A 670 -22.93 47.55 22.32
N CYS A 671 -21.98 47.33 21.42
CA CYS A 671 -20.84 48.22 21.16
C CYS A 671 -20.37 48.13 19.70
N SER A 672 -19.55 49.09 19.24
CA SER A 672 -18.94 49.12 17.91
C SER A 672 -17.43 49.32 18.01
N ILE A 673 -16.68 48.70 17.10
CA ILE A 673 -15.22 48.80 17.01
C ILE A 673 -14.84 50.16 16.40
N ASP A 674 -13.81 50.81 16.95
CA ASP A 674 -13.28 52.06 16.40
C ASP A 674 -12.54 51.83 15.07
N GLU A 675 -12.48 52.88 14.25
CA GLU A 675 -11.77 52.81 12.96
C GLU A 675 -10.28 52.49 13.17
N VAL A 676 -9.83 51.40 12.54
CA VAL A 676 -8.44 50.95 12.58
C VAL A 676 -7.56 51.93 11.78
N PRO A 677 -6.46 52.44 12.34
CA PRO A 677 -5.58 53.37 11.64
C PRO A 677 -4.94 52.73 10.40
N SER A 678 -4.83 53.52 9.33
CA SER A 678 -4.25 53.09 8.04
C SER A 678 -2.73 52.89 8.08
N ARG A 679 -2.07 53.28 9.17
CA ARG A 679 -0.65 53.05 9.44
C ARG A 679 -0.48 52.30 10.76
N PRO A 680 0.53 51.42 10.88
CA PRO A 680 0.84 50.75 12.14
C PRO A 680 1.03 51.75 13.29
N VAL A 681 0.48 51.41 14.45
CA VAL A 681 0.56 52.21 15.69
C VAL A 681 1.88 51.92 16.43
N CYS A 682 2.43 50.75 16.13
CA CYS A 682 3.77 50.25 16.39
C CYS A 682 4.44 50.01 15.02
#